data_AF-A0AAV0WZ46-F1
#
_entry.id   AF-A0AAV0WZ46-F1
#
_cell.length_a   1.000
_cell.length_b   1.000
_cell.length_c   1.000
_cell.angle_alpha   90.00
_cell.angle_beta   90.00
_cell.angle_gamma   90.00
#
_symmetry.space_group_name_H-M   'P 1'
#
loop_
_entity.id
_entity.type
_entity.pdbx_description
1 polymer ?
#
loop_
_entity_poly.entity_id
_entity_poly.type
_entity_poly.pdbx_seq_one_letter_code
_entity_poly.pdbx_strand_id
1 'polypeptide(L)'
;MSRIVIQQLCFNRVNYLNALKAINITQYRYKADRFGHTFAFIQEGAEIRELPLIVRNVCSNEICCNEECTGTGETEINNDELVNKLNNLKNETDRKKADEEIVDVIRGFKKCSSVKSLVDLLEIVMLDEITPAVALCALKKIVELENFKFHVATNKLSSFLDTKPNIDYTKTPILEKLLEIIMKGDNNSAVVGTLELIPIDRVRVLPLDTFKNKISEEILCRVTENKLNIDNLCRSIDAFSKLNEVKTADQLWIGIMEKSDQINEKNVIQVFRILHLLKKSRKTIMNLLERRLKHFWHHLCTNDLIEMLYIIRLTKSNSNIILKTISRWINTNIHTMSENNLTSIVNELNNSNYVDIGIVRALERYIKAKHSTINSPLLMVEIMNYCSKFNVRSENIFEGCAKYIIQFGSNITPSQFRDLFWPFGQLNYKPKSALEFWIKVESIMNKEFHNLKTHETIDILLSCVYLEKQPLNFVHRVFNTSFLHNLYDGGGNNNYTKTKLKIIDQCMTLECDHYRGPVLPRDKFAKSIWCDYRIKRLLKEINSTLENTFQGYKISYSTILSQLPLMSIYIIDALVHPVKFELNSRYINFKKHPGLCTVILVHLPEHYCWEKEHLTGIETTRIRHFRKIGLNVMSINYKKILELKYPAELTEYINNSYKSMLAPC
;
A
#
# COMPACT_ATOMS: atom_id res chain seq x y z
N MET A 1 23.02 -19.05 14.09
CA MET A 1 22.98 -20.53 14.00
C MET A 1 21.69 -21.02 14.65
N SER A 2 20.66 -21.27 13.85
CA SER A 2 19.39 -21.81 14.32
C SER A 2 19.28 -23.24 13.78
N ARG A 3 19.49 -24.22 14.64
CA ARG A 3 19.31 -25.65 14.32
C ARG A 3 17.83 -25.90 14.05
N ILE A 4 17.51 -26.38 12.86
CA ILE A 4 16.20 -26.94 12.53
C ILE A 4 16.09 -28.26 13.29
N VAL A 5 15.27 -28.28 14.35
CA VAL A 5 14.91 -29.50 15.05
C VAL A 5 13.74 -30.12 14.30
N ILE A 6 14.04 -31.16 13.52
CA ILE A 6 13.02 -32.06 12.98
C ILE A 6 12.55 -32.93 14.15
N GLN A 7 11.41 -32.58 14.75
CA GLN A 7 10.76 -33.43 15.74
C GLN A 7 10.02 -34.57 15.01
N GLN A 8 10.74 -35.66 14.79
CA GLN A 8 10.18 -36.96 14.50
C GLN A 8 9.68 -37.53 15.84
N LEU A 9 8.36 -37.58 16.04
CA LEU A 9 7.75 -38.23 17.20
C LEU A 9 7.96 -39.76 17.09
N CYS A 10 9.11 -40.23 17.56
CA CYS A 10 9.36 -41.64 17.85
C CYS A 10 8.85 -41.96 19.26
N PHE A 11 7.72 -42.67 19.37
CA PHE A 11 7.41 -43.46 20.56
C PHE A 11 8.17 -44.81 20.48
N ASN A 12 8.51 -45.32 21.67
CA ASN A 12 9.57 -46.29 21.95
C ASN A 12 9.50 -47.66 21.24
N ARG A 13 10.72 -48.19 21.03
CA ARG A 13 11.14 -49.60 20.79
C ARG A 13 10.10 -50.67 21.15
N VAL A 14 9.74 -51.55 20.20
CA VAL A 14 9.80 -53.03 20.24
C VAL A 14 9.49 -53.60 18.84
N ASN A 15 10.39 -54.45 18.34
CA ASN A 15 10.26 -55.50 17.31
C ASN A 15 9.10 -55.44 16.29
N TYR A 16 9.37 -55.09 15.02
CA TYR A 16 8.62 -55.62 13.88
C TYR A 16 9.49 -55.74 12.61
N LEU A 17 10.49 -56.63 12.66
CA LEU A 17 11.12 -57.22 11.47
C LEU A 17 10.22 -58.26 10.77
N ASN A 18 8.98 -58.48 11.24
CA ASN A 18 8.07 -59.51 10.73
C ASN A 18 6.75 -58.99 10.13
N ALA A 19 6.58 -57.69 9.90
CA ALA A 19 5.34 -57.14 9.32
C ALA A 19 5.43 -56.81 7.81
N LEU A 20 6.50 -57.20 7.12
CA LEU A 20 6.67 -57.00 5.66
C LEU A 20 5.91 -58.05 4.80
N LYS A 21 4.98 -58.82 5.37
CA LYS A 21 4.28 -59.90 4.64
C LYS A 21 2.77 -59.79 4.52
N ALA A 22 2.14 -58.68 4.93
CA ALA A 22 0.69 -58.57 4.78
C ALA A 22 0.21 -57.12 4.61
N ILE A 23 0.61 -56.47 3.52
CA ILE A 23 -0.22 -55.41 2.94
C ILE A 23 -0.31 -55.71 1.45
N ASN A 24 -1.42 -56.36 1.09
CA ASN A 24 -1.87 -56.49 -0.29
C ASN A 24 -1.89 -55.10 -0.93
N ILE A 25 -0.90 -54.85 -1.78
CA ILE A 25 -0.94 -53.79 -2.77
C ILE A 25 -2.04 -54.19 -3.73
N THR A 26 -3.26 -53.77 -3.44
CA THR A 26 -4.32 -53.72 -4.45
C THR A 26 -3.85 -52.75 -5.52
N GLN A 27 -3.46 -53.32 -6.64
CA GLN A 27 -3.18 -52.63 -7.90
C GLN A 27 -4.41 -51.82 -8.31
N TYR A 28 -4.50 -50.57 -7.85
CA TYR A 28 -5.21 -49.53 -8.59
C TYR A 28 -4.15 -48.63 -9.21
N ARG A 29 -3.92 -48.86 -10.51
CA ARG A 29 -3.17 -47.99 -11.42
C ARG A 29 -3.83 -46.61 -11.47
N TYR A 30 -3.51 -45.74 -10.52
CA TYR A 30 -3.54 -44.31 -10.74
C TYR A 30 -2.11 -43.88 -11.05
N LYS A 31 -1.88 -43.23 -12.20
CA LYS A 31 -0.62 -42.57 -12.53
C LYS A 31 -0.27 -41.63 -11.38
N ALA A 32 0.72 -41.96 -10.57
CA ALA A 32 1.26 -41.02 -9.59
C ALA A 32 2.01 -39.93 -10.34
N ASP A 33 1.63 -38.66 -10.14
CA ASP A 33 2.39 -37.53 -10.66
C ASP A 33 3.86 -37.65 -10.21
N ARG A 34 4.80 -37.29 -11.10
CA ARG A 34 6.26 -37.34 -10.81
C ARG A 34 6.64 -36.42 -9.65
N PHE A 35 5.79 -35.45 -9.35
CA PHE A 35 5.91 -34.54 -8.22
C PHE A 35 4.71 -34.68 -7.28
N GLY A 36 4.98 -35.00 -6.03
CA GLY A 36 4.03 -34.95 -4.92
C GLY A 36 4.02 -33.57 -4.26
N HIS A 37 2.88 -33.23 -3.66
CA HIS A 37 2.72 -32.04 -2.86
C HIS A 37 2.71 -32.41 -1.38
N THR A 38 3.57 -31.79 -0.59
CA THR A 38 3.57 -31.95 0.87
C THR A 38 3.58 -30.58 1.51
N PHE A 39 3.22 -30.49 2.78
CA PHE A 39 3.29 -29.24 3.54
C PHE A 39 4.17 -29.44 4.76
N ALA A 40 5.03 -28.45 5.04
CA ALA A 40 5.74 -28.34 6.30
C ALA A 40 5.04 -27.31 7.17
N PHE A 41 4.79 -27.64 8.44
CA PHE A 41 4.37 -26.67 9.43
C PHE A 41 5.60 -25.99 10.02
N ILE A 42 5.75 -24.69 9.79
CA ILE A 42 6.77 -23.88 10.45
C ILE A 42 6.12 -23.06 11.54
N GLN A 43 6.60 -23.23 12.77
CA GLN A 43 6.18 -22.45 13.93
C GLN A 43 7.18 -21.32 14.20
N GLU A 44 6.75 -20.08 14.04
CA GLU A 44 7.48 -18.88 14.48
C GLU A 44 6.75 -18.29 15.71
N GLY A 45 7.22 -18.62 16.91
CA GLY A 45 6.58 -18.20 18.16
C GLY A 45 5.21 -18.88 18.36
N ALA A 46 4.14 -18.09 18.44
CA ALA A 46 2.76 -18.59 18.56
C ALA A 46 2.04 -18.78 17.21
N GLU A 47 2.66 -18.39 16.09
CA GLU A 47 2.09 -18.60 14.76
C GLU A 47 2.60 -19.93 14.15
N ILE A 48 1.67 -20.82 13.79
CA ILE A 48 1.94 -22.03 12.98
C ILE A 48 1.52 -21.72 11.54
N ARG A 49 2.42 -21.93 10.58
CA ARG A 49 2.14 -21.73 9.15
C ARG A 49 2.38 -23.00 8.34
N GLU A 50 1.43 -23.33 7.47
CA GLU A 50 1.59 -24.37 6.43
C GLU A 50 2.37 -23.82 5.25
N LEU A 51 3.49 -24.46 4.93
CA LEU A 51 4.32 -24.13 3.77
C LEU A 51 4.30 -25.27 2.75
N PRO A 52 3.90 -25.00 1.49
CA PRO A 52 3.91 -26.01 0.44
C PRO A 52 5.35 -26.37 0.05
N LEU A 53 5.63 -27.66 0.00
CA LEU A 53 6.87 -28.28 -0.47
C LEU A 53 6.60 -29.04 -1.78
N ILE A 54 7.59 -29.01 -2.67
CA ILE A 54 7.63 -29.86 -3.86
C ILE A 54 8.43 -31.12 -3.49
N VAL A 55 7.83 -32.29 -3.67
CA VAL A 55 8.50 -33.58 -3.46
C VAL A 55 8.59 -34.29 -4.80
N ARG A 56 9.79 -34.64 -5.26
CA ARG A 56 9.95 -35.45 -6.47
C ARG A 56 9.83 -36.93 -6.10
N ASN A 57 8.94 -37.65 -6.77
CA ASN A 57 8.88 -39.10 -6.67
C ASN A 57 9.99 -39.67 -7.56
N VAL A 58 11.09 -40.08 -6.93
CA VAL A 58 12.25 -40.64 -7.60
C VAL A 58 12.03 -42.15 -7.70
N CYS A 59 11.83 -42.67 -8.92
CA CYS A 59 11.89 -44.12 -9.13
C CYS A 59 13.28 -44.63 -8.77
N SER A 60 13.38 -45.81 -8.14
CA SER A 60 14.61 -46.42 -7.63
C SER A 60 15.76 -46.53 -8.66
N ASN A 61 15.50 -46.39 -9.96
CA ASN A 61 16.54 -46.37 -11.00
C ASN A 61 17.21 -45.01 -11.21
N GLU A 62 16.67 -43.89 -10.68
CA GLU A 62 17.30 -42.56 -10.75
C GLU A 62 18.30 -42.33 -9.58
N ILE A 63 18.32 -43.21 -8.58
CA ILE A 63 19.19 -43.09 -7.39
C ILE A 63 20.59 -43.71 -7.65
N CYS A 64 20.71 -44.63 -8.61
CA CYS A 64 21.94 -45.40 -8.87
C CYS A 64 22.99 -44.69 -9.76
N CYS A 65 23.13 -43.37 -9.67
CA CYS A 65 24.21 -42.65 -10.35
C CYS A 65 25.07 -41.78 -9.42
N ASN A 66 25.06 -42.01 -8.10
CA ASN A 66 25.94 -41.30 -7.15
C ASN A 66 26.47 -42.22 -6.03
N GLU A 67 26.91 -43.44 -6.36
CA GLU A 67 27.70 -44.28 -5.45
C GLU A 67 29.13 -44.45 -5.97
N GLU A 68 29.95 -43.41 -5.80
CA GLU A 68 31.39 -43.56 -5.65
C GLU A 68 31.84 -42.73 -4.45
N CYS A 69 31.68 -43.27 -3.25
CA CYS A 69 32.30 -42.75 -2.02
C CYS A 69 32.40 -43.85 -0.95
N THR A 70 33.10 -44.95 -1.25
CA THR A 70 33.69 -45.82 -0.22
C THR A 70 34.94 -46.50 -0.77
N GLY A 71 36.13 -46.11 -0.28
CA GLY A 71 37.37 -46.83 -0.58
C GLY A 71 38.64 -46.00 -0.36
N THR A 72 39.13 -45.99 0.88
CA THR A 72 40.51 -45.64 1.23
C THR A 72 41.51 -46.61 0.58
N GLY A 73 42.55 -46.12 -0.09
CA GLY A 73 43.70 -46.94 -0.51
C GLY A 73 44.43 -46.37 -1.73
N GLU A 74 45.69 -46.04 -1.54
CA GLU A 74 46.62 -45.38 -2.46
C GLU A 74 46.82 -46.11 -3.80
N THR A 75 46.96 -45.36 -4.90
CA THR A 75 47.95 -45.63 -5.96
C THR A 75 48.10 -44.38 -6.83
N GLU A 76 49.33 -43.85 -6.84
CA GLU A 76 49.77 -42.74 -7.67
C GLU A 76 49.65 -43.09 -9.15
N ILE A 77 48.94 -42.27 -9.92
CA ILE A 77 49.08 -42.22 -11.39
C ILE A 77 49.12 -40.73 -11.80
N ASN A 78 50.22 -40.38 -12.47
CA ASN A 78 50.64 -39.06 -12.94
C ASN A 78 49.51 -38.19 -13.53
N ASN A 79 49.19 -37.08 -12.86
CA ASN A 79 48.24 -36.06 -13.32
C ASN A 79 48.86 -34.97 -14.22
N ASP A 80 50.17 -35.01 -14.52
CA ASP A 80 50.84 -33.94 -15.27
C ASP A 80 50.72 -34.06 -16.81
N GLU A 81 50.16 -35.16 -17.33
CA GLU A 81 49.98 -35.37 -18.77
C GLU A 81 48.55 -35.11 -19.29
N LEU A 82 47.54 -35.08 -18.40
CA LEU A 82 46.14 -34.80 -18.74
C LEU A 82 45.78 -33.32 -18.62
N VAL A 83 46.43 -32.58 -17.71
CA VAL A 83 46.21 -31.12 -17.55
C VAL A 83 46.81 -30.32 -18.72
N ASN A 84 47.83 -30.87 -19.39
CA ASN A 84 48.46 -30.26 -20.56
C ASN A 84 47.81 -30.65 -21.92
N LYS A 85 46.91 -31.64 -21.94
CA LYS A 85 46.16 -32.05 -23.15
C LYS A 85 44.75 -31.45 -23.28
N LEU A 86 44.21 -30.82 -22.23
CA LEU A 86 42.91 -30.14 -22.28
C LEU A 86 43.01 -28.61 -22.52
N ASN A 87 44.21 -28.03 -22.46
CA ASN A 87 44.43 -26.59 -22.55
C ASN A 87 44.89 -26.08 -23.92
N ASN A 88 44.90 -26.90 -24.97
CA ASN A 88 45.18 -26.43 -26.33
C ASN A 88 44.22 -27.04 -27.35
N LEU A 89 43.51 -26.15 -28.07
CA LEU A 89 42.45 -26.33 -29.11
C LEU A 89 41.02 -26.13 -28.55
N LYS A 90 40.27 -25.03 -28.75
CA LYS A 90 40.27 -24.01 -29.83
C LYS A 90 39.73 -22.64 -29.34
N ASN A 91 40.61 -21.65 -29.40
CA ASN A 91 40.48 -20.21 -29.68
C ASN A 91 39.22 -19.41 -29.25
N GLU A 92 39.42 -18.33 -28.47
CA GLU A 92 38.44 -17.24 -28.27
C GLU A 92 37.88 -16.65 -29.57
N THR A 93 38.61 -16.77 -30.69
CA THR A 93 38.15 -16.37 -32.02
C THR A 93 37.05 -17.28 -32.57
N ASP A 94 37.03 -18.56 -32.19
CA ASP A 94 36.04 -19.53 -32.67
C ASP A 94 34.74 -19.45 -31.87
N ARG A 95 34.81 -19.09 -30.56
CA ARG A 95 33.61 -18.72 -29.78
C ARG A 95 32.95 -17.44 -30.31
N LYS A 96 33.75 -16.41 -30.65
CA LYS A 96 33.24 -15.18 -31.27
C LYS A 96 32.61 -15.43 -32.65
N LYS A 97 33.20 -16.32 -33.45
CA LYS A 97 32.62 -16.74 -34.75
C LYS A 97 31.32 -17.54 -34.59
N ALA A 98 31.24 -18.46 -33.63
CA ALA A 98 30.00 -19.20 -33.34
C ALA A 98 28.89 -18.26 -32.82
N ASP A 99 29.24 -17.27 -31.98
CA ASP A 99 28.30 -16.25 -31.53
C ASP A 99 27.85 -15.33 -32.70
N GLU A 100 28.74 -15.00 -33.64
CA GLU A 100 28.41 -14.26 -34.87
C GLU A 100 27.50 -15.04 -35.81
N GLU A 101 27.76 -16.34 -36.03
CA GLU A 101 26.92 -17.24 -36.82
C GLU A 101 25.52 -17.42 -36.21
N ILE A 102 25.43 -17.59 -34.88
CA ILE A 102 24.16 -17.64 -34.15
C ILE A 102 23.38 -16.32 -34.30
N VAL A 103 24.06 -15.17 -34.21
CA VAL A 103 23.45 -13.85 -34.39
C VAL A 103 22.97 -13.64 -35.83
N ASP A 104 23.70 -14.14 -36.82
CA ASP A 104 23.33 -14.07 -38.24
C ASP A 104 22.12 -14.95 -38.57
N VAL A 105 22.04 -16.16 -38.00
CA VAL A 105 20.85 -17.03 -38.09
C VAL A 105 19.63 -16.35 -37.44
N ILE A 106 19.79 -15.76 -36.25
CA ILE A 106 18.71 -15.00 -35.57
C ILE A 106 18.28 -13.78 -36.40
N ARG A 107 19.23 -13.11 -37.08
CA ARG A 107 18.93 -12.00 -38.00
C ARG A 107 18.17 -12.47 -39.24
N GLY A 108 18.49 -13.68 -39.74
CA GLY A 108 17.76 -14.36 -40.79
C GLY A 108 16.30 -14.61 -40.42
N PHE A 109 16.04 -15.17 -39.23
CA PHE A 109 14.67 -15.41 -38.74
C PHE A 109 13.84 -14.13 -38.60
N LYS A 110 14.45 -13.01 -38.17
CA LYS A 110 13.76 -11.72 -38.10
C LYS A 110 13.29 -11.21 -39.47
N LYS A 111 14.01 -11.55 -40.55
CA LYS A 111 13.70 -11.14 -41.94
C LYS A 111 12.63 -12.02 -42.60
N CYS A 112 12.32 -13.19 -42.05
CA CYS A 112 11.26 -14.06 -42.59
C CYS A 112 9.87 -13.41 -42.44
N SER A 113 9.16 -13.29 -43.57
CA SER A 113 7.80 -12.76 -43.66
C SER A 113 6.72 -13.84 -43.64
N SER A 114 7.09 -15.12 -43.70
CA SER A 114 6.17 -16.25 -43.67
C SER A 114 6.71 -17.41 -42.82
N VAL A 115 5.79 -18.24 -42.31
CA VAL A 115 6.16 -19.44 -41.52
C VAL A 115 6.86 -20.47 -42.40
N LYS A 116 6.48 -20.59 -43.69
CA LYS A 116 7.13 -21.49 -44.66
C LYS A 116 8.59 -21.13 -44.87
N SER A 117 8.89 -19.86 -45.16
CA SER A 117 10.29 -19.41 -45.32
C SER A 117 11.14 -19.57 -44.07
N LEU A 118 10.52 -19.65 -42.89
CA LEU A 118 11.20 -19.89 -41.62
C LEU A 118 11.47 -21.38 -41.40
N VAL A 119 10.50 -22.24 -41.75
CA VAL A 119 10.67 -23.70 -41.76
C VAL A 119 11.72 -24.12 -42.79
N ASP A 120 11.72 -23.55 -43.99
CA ASP A 120 12.74 -23.82 -45.01
C ASP A 120 14.14 -23.44 -44.50
N LEU A 121 14.26 -22.34 -43.76
CA LEU A 121 15.52 -21.92 -43.13
C LEU A 121 15.94 -22.84 -41.98
N LEU A 122 15.00 -23.41 -41.23
CA LEU A 122 15.25 -24.42 -40.19
C LEU A 122 15.57 -25.80 -40.75
N GLU A 123 15.16 -26.11 -41.99
CA GLU A 123 15.54 -27.33 -42.69
C GLU A 123 16.95 -27.22 -43.29
N ILE A 124 17.33 -26.01 -43.74
CA ILE A 124 18.69 -25.72 -44.23
C ILE A 124 19.71 -25.74 -43.08
N VAL A 125 19.36 -25.19 -41.92
CA VAL A 125 20.18 -25.25 -40.70
C VAL A 125 19.81 -26.53 -39.97
N MET A 126 20.53 -27.63 -40.22
CA MET A 126 20.29 -28.96 -39.64
C MET A 126 19.81 -28.86 -38.17
N LEU A 127 18.62 -29.39 -37.86
CA LEU A 127 17.95 -29.24 -36.56
C LEU A 127 18.80 -29.70 -35.35
N ASP A 128 19.81 -30.54 -35.58
CA ASP A 128 20.69 -31.10 -34.55
C ASP A 128 21.85 -30.15 -34.16
N GLU A 129 22.11 -29.10 -34.95
CA GLU A 129 23.11 -28.04 -34.66
C GLU A 129 22.49 -26.80 -34.01
N ILE A 130 21.17 -26.78 -33.83
CA ILE A 130 20.43 -25.61 -33.32
C ILE A 130 20.58 -25.51 -31.79
N THR A 131 21.12 -24.39 -31.32
CA THR A 131 21.18 -24.13 -29.87
C THR A 131 19.78 -23.83 -29.30
N PRO A 132 19.54 -24.11 -28.00
CA PRO A 132 18.25 -23.81 -27.35
C PRO A 132 17.81 -22.34 -27.46
N ALA A 133 18.75 -21.40 -27.57
CA ALA A 133 18.44 -19.98 -27.77
C ALA A 133 17.88 -19.69 -29.17
N VAL A 134 18.47 -20.31 -30.20
CA VAL A 134 18.04 -20.20 -31.60
C VAL A 134 16.68 -20.89 -31.78
N ALA A 135 16.49 -22.05 -31.16
CA ALA A 135 15.20 -22.74 -31.12
C ALA A 135 14.09 -21.87 -30.49
N LEU A 136 14.35 -21.22 -29.35
CA LEU A 136 13.38 -20.29 -28.75
C LEU A 136 13.07 -19.11 -29.68
N CYS A 137 14.08 -18.55 -30.35
CA CYS A 137 13.88 -17.42 -31.26
C CYS A 137 13.03 -17.80 -32.48
N ALA A 138 13.24 -19.00 -33.02
CA ALA A 138 12.39 -19.57 -34.07
C ALA A 138 10.95 -19.74 -33.59
N LEU A 139 10.75 -20.33 -32.40
CA LEU A 139 9.41 -20.47 -31.79
C LEU A 139 8.71 -19.12 -31.59
N LYS A 140 9.41 -18.10 -31.08
CA LYS A 140 8.87 -16.73 -30.94
C LYS A 140 8.37 -16.19 -32.26
N LYS A 141 9.17 -16.31 -33.32
CA LYS A 141 8.83 -15.78 -34.64
C LYS A 141 7.68 -16.53 -35.30
N ILE A 142 7.57 -17.84 -35.10
CA ILE A 142 6.44 -18.64 -35.59
C ILE A 142 5.13 -18.16 -34.95
N VAL A 143 5.12 -17.98 -33.62
CA VAL A 143 3.94 -17.47 -32.87
C VAL A 143 3.56 -16.06 -33.35
N GLU A 144 4.53 -15.17 -33.56
CA GLU A 144 4.29 -13.82 -34.09
C GLU A 144 3.61 -13.84 -35.47
N LEU A 145 4.12 -14.65 -36.41
CA LEU A 145 3.64 -14.70 -37.79
C LEU A 145 2.23 -15.30 -37.90
N GLU A 146 1.93 -16.35 -37.14
CA GLU A 146 0.58 -16.95 -37.12
C GLU A 146 -0.44 -16.05 -36.41
N ASN A 147 -0.07 -15.40 -35.30
CA ASN A 147 -0.93 -14.40 -34.65
C ASN A 147 -1.24 -13.22 -35.57
N PHE A 148 -0.25 -12.74 -36.35
CA PHE A 148 -0.45 -11.67 -37.34
C PHE A 148 -1.39 -12.10 -38.46
N LYS A 149 -1.21 -13.32 -38.99
CA LYS A 149 -2.10 -13.90 -40.01
C LYS A 149 -3.54 -14.01 -39.51
N PHE A 150 -3.73 -14.45 -38.27
CA PHE A 150 -5.04 -14.52 -37.64
C PHE A 150 -5.70 -13.13 -37.50
N HIS A 151 -4.97 -12.14 -37.01
CA HIS A 151 -5.47 -10.75 -36.90
C HIS A 151 -5.89 -10.14 -38.24
N VAL A 152 -5.12 -10.38 -39.30
CA VAL A 152 -5.45 -9.92 -40.66
C VAL A 152 -6.69 -10.64 -41.20
N ALA A 153 -6.86 -11.93 -40.90
CA ALA A 153 -8.04 -12.70 -41.30
C ALA A 153 -9.32 -12.21 -40.59
N THR A 154 -9.24 -11.94 -39.28
CA THR A 154 -10.40 -11.46 -38.49
C THR A 154 -10.85 -10.04 -38.87
N ASN A 155 -9.94 -9.19 -39.35
CA ASN A 155 -10.28 -7.82 -39.77
C ASN A 155 -10.82 -7.72 -41.21
N LYS A 156 -10.62 -8.73 -42.06
CA LYS A 156 -11.10 -8.75 -43.46
C LYS A 156 -12.44 -9.48 -43.65
N LEU A 157 -12.85 -10.35 -42.72
CA LEU A 157 -14.05 -11.18 -42.82
C LEU A 157 -14.91 -11.05 -41.56
N SER A 158 -15.71 -9.99 -41.49
CA SER A 158 -16.69 -9.77 -40.42
C SER A 158 -18.05 -10.46 -40.66
N SER A 159 -18.15 -11.43 -41.58
CA SER A 159 -19.41 -12.13 -41.79
C SER A 159 -19.21 -13.56 -42.30
N PHE A 160 -19.68 -14.50 -41.48
CA PHE A 160 -19.94 -15.93 -41.73
C PHE A 160 -18.78 -16.93 -41.59
N LEU A 161 -19.05 -17.90 -40.70
CA LEU A 161 -18.41 -19.19 -40.43
C LEU A 161 -17.35 -19.23 -39.31
N ASP A 162 -17.65 -20.11 -38.32
CA ASP A 162 -16.73 -20.69 -37.34
C ASP A 162 -15.46 -21.19 -38.03
N THR A 163 -14.45 -20.32 -38.12
CA THR A 163 -13.11 -20.73 -38.52
C THR A 163 -12.41 -21.31 -37.30
N LYS A 164 -12.68 -22.60 -37.02
CA LYS A 164 -11.74 -23.40 -36.25
C LYS A 164 -10.37 -23.25 -36.91
N PRO A 165 -9.29 -22.94 -36.16
CA PRO A 165 -7.97 -22.80 -36.73
C PRO A 165 -7.61 -24.13 -37.41
N ASN A 166 -7.33 -24.08 -38.70
CA ASN A 166 -6.87 -25.23 -39.46
C ASN A 166 -5.43 -25.52 -38.98
N ILE A 167 -5.28 -26.42 -38.02
CA ILE A 167 -3.99 -26.85 -37.49
C ILE A 167 -3.25 -27.54 -38.64
N ASP A 168 -2.21 -26.90 -39.17
CA ASP A 168 -1.34 -27.47 -40.20
C ASP A 168 -0.55 -28.64 -39.55
N TYR A 169 -1.07 -29.87 -39.67
CA TYR A 169 -0.48 -31.08 -39.08
C TYR A 169 0.99 -31.33 -39.49
N THR A 170 1.46 -30.73 -40.59
CA THR A 170 2.83 -30.82 -41.09
C THR A 170 3.85 -30.04 -40.26
N LYS A 171 3.41 -29.03 -39.48
CA LYS A 171 4.30 -28.16 -38.68
C LYS A 171 4.56 -28.71 -37.27
N THR A 172 3.67 -29.56 -36.77
CA THR A 172 3.71 -30.16 -35.42
C THR A 172 5.03 -30.87 -35.07
N PRO A 173 5.61 -31.75 -35.92
CA PRO A 173 6.83 -32.48 -35.55
C PRO A 173 8.08 -31.59 -35.44
N ILE A 174 8.15 -30.51 -36.24
CA ILE A 174 9.25 -29.53 -36.15
C ILE A 174 9.14 -28.74 -34.84
N LEU A 175 7.92 -28.33 -34.48
CA LEU A 175 7.67 -27.65 -33.20
C LEU A 175 7.97 -28.56 -32.00
N GLU A 176 7.60 -29.84 -32.06
CA GLU A 176 7.92 -30.83 -31.03
C GLU A 176 9.43 -31.04 -30.88
N LYS A 177 10.17 -31.17 -32.00
CA LYS A 177 11.63 -31.32 -31.97
C LYS A 177 12.32 -30.07 -31.41
N LEU A 178 11.87 -28.86 -31.78
CA LEU A 178 12.38 -27.60 -31.21
C LEU A 178 12.11 -27.49 -29.70
N LEU A 179 10.93 -27.89 -29.25
CA LEU A 179 10.59 -27.93 -27.82
C LEU A 179 11.45 -28.94 -27.08
N GLU A 180 11.70 -30.13 -27.64
CA GLU A 180 12.59 -31.12 -27.03
C GLU A 180 14.04 -30.63 -26.92
N ILE A 181 14.56 -29.94 -27.94
CA ILE A 181 15.90 -29.32 -27.92
C ILE A 181 15.99 -28.30 -26.77
N ILE A 182 14.96 -27.47 -26.59
CA ILE A 182 14.93 -26.49 -25.49
C ILE A 182 14.85 -27.17 -24.13
N MET A 183 14.02 -28.23 -24.00
CA MET A 183 13.80 -28.91 -22.73
C MET A 183 15.05 -29.67 -22.27
N LYS A 184 15.75 -30.34 -23.18
CA LYS A 184 17.00 -31.08 -22.91
C LYS A 184 18.23 -30.18 -22.80
N GLY A 185 18.18 -28.96 -23.32
CA GLY A 185 19.31 -28.03 -23.30
C GLY A 185 19.59 -27.40 -21.94
N ASP A 186 20.83 -26.98 -21.70
CA ASP A 186 21.25 -26.32 -20.45
C ASP A 186 20.82 -24.85 -20.33
N ASN A 187 20.21 -24.27 -21.38
CA ASN A 187 19.82 -22.87 -21.37
C ASN A 187 18.51 -22.64 -20.60
N ASN A 188 18.67 -22.36 -19.30
CA ASN A 188 17.59 -22.03 -18.38
C ASN A 188 16.71 -20.87 -18.84
N SER A 189 17.27 -19.87 -19.52
CA SER A 189 16.51 -18.72 -20.03
C SER A 189 15.59 -19.11 -21.19
N ALA A 190 16.00 -20.10 -21.99
CA ALA A 190 15.23 -20.58 -23.13
C ALA A 190 13.95 -21.28 -22.68
N VAL A 191 14.02 -22.09 -21.62
CA VAL A 191 12.88 -22.84 -21.07
C VAL A 191 11.85 -21.89 -20.45
N VAL A 192 12.30 -20.89 -19.69
CA VAL A 192 11.40 -19.84 -19.17
C VAL A 192 10.78 -19.02 -20.31
N GLY A 193 11.56 -18.71 -21.34
CA GLY A 193 11.07 -18.04 -22.54
C GLY A 193 10.00 -18.85 -23.28
N THR A 194 10.09 -20.18 -23.28
CA THR A 194 9.04 -21.05 -23.83
C THR A 194 7.76 -20.97 -23.00
N LEU A 195 7.86 -20.91 -21.67
CA LEU A 195 6.71 -20.69 -20.79
C LEU A 195 6.04 -19.32 -21.02
N GLU A 196 6.84 -18.27 -21.25
CA GLU A 196 6.34 -16.93 -21.57
C GLU A 196 5.60 -16.84 -22.91
N LEU A 197 5.83 -17.79 -23.84
CA LEU A 197 5.15 -17.83 -25.14
C LEU A 197 3.72 -18.38 -25.05
N ILE A 198 3.44 -19.22 -24.05
CA ILE A 198 2.15 -19.90 -23.90
C ILE A 198 0.98 -18.90 -23.78
N PRO A 199 1.06 -17.81 -22.98
CA PRO A 199 0.00 -16.80 -22.93
C PRO A 199 -0.11 -15.95 -24.21
N ILE A 200 0.93 -15.91 -25.03
CA ILE A 200 1.01 -15.04 -26.23
C ILE A 200 0.43 -15.76 -27.46
N ASP A 201 0.48 -17.09 -27.50
CA ASP A 201 -0.08 -17.91 -28.58
C ASP A 201 -1.62 -17.96 -28.53
N ARG A 202 -2.28 -16.96 -29.13
CA ARG A 202 -3.75 -16.86 -29.18
C ARG A 202 -4.38 -17.87 -30.13
N VAL A 203 -3.61 -18.31 -31.13
CA VAL A 203 -4.06 -19.19 -32.22
C VAL A 203 -3.90 -20.68 -31.84
N ARG A 204 -3.22 -20.98 -30.72
CA ARG A 204 -2.88 -22.34 -30.25
C ARG A 204 -2.10 -23.13 -31.29
N VAL A 205 -1.07 -22.49 -31.86
CA VAL A 205 -0.20 -23.07 -32.88
C VAL A 205 0.69 -24.16 -32.28
N LEU A 206 1.16 -23.93 -31.06
CA LEU A 206 2.00 -24.88 -30.34
C LEU A 206 1.13 -25.98 -29.70
N PRO A 207 1.59 -27.25 -29.63
CA PRO A 207 0.92 -28.35 -28.92
C PRO A 207 1.03 -28.17 -27.39
N LEU A 208 0.53 -27.03 -26.89
CA LEU A 208 0.77 -26.53 -25.55
C LEU A 208 0.04 -27.33 -24.49
N ASP A 209 -1.14 -27.88 -24.78
CA ASP A 209 -1.87 -28.69 -23.78
C ASP A 209 -1.08 -29.95 -23.36
N THR A 210 -0.29 -30.53 -24.28
CA THR A 210 0.57 -31.69 -24.03
C THR A 210 1.91 -31.32 -23.41
N PHE A 211 2.46 -30.14 -23.76
CA PHE A 211 3.79 -29.71 -23.30
C PHE A 211 3.77 -28.78 -22.08
N LYS A 212 2.64 -28.15 -21.75
CA LYS A 212 2.50 -27.27 -20.58
C LYS A 212 2.90 -28.00 -19.30
N ASN A 213 2.38 -29.21 -19.10
CA ASN A 213 2.72 -30.03 -17.94
C ASN A 213 4.21 -30.39 -17.93
N LYS A 214 4.77 -30.80 -19.08
CA LYS A 214 6.20 -31.12 -19.21
C LYS A 214 7.09 -29.91 -18.89
N ILE A 215 6.78 -28.74 -19.44
CA ILE A 215 7.49 -27.47 -19.18
C ILE A 215 7.37 -27.09 -17.72
N SER A 216 6.18 -27.23 -17.12
CA SER A 216 5.96 -26.94 -15.71
C SER A 216 6.79 -27.84 -14.80
N GLU A 217 6.82 -29.15 -15.06
CA GLU A 217 7.61 -30.12 -14.32
C GLU A 217 9.10 -29.84 -14.45
N GLU A 218 9.57 -29.52 -15.65
CA GLU A 218 10.98 -29.24 -15.91
C GLU A 218 11.44 -27.93 -15.27
N ILE A 219 10.58 -26.90 -15.23
CA ILE A 219 10.89 -25.67 -14.47
C ILE A 219 10.99 -25.99 -12.98
N LEU A 220 10.09 -26.81 -12.43
CA LEU A 220 10.17 -27.25 -11.04
C LEU A 220 11.44 -28.10 -10.78
N CYS A 221 11.83 -29.01 -11.70
CA CYS A 221 13.11 -29.72 -11.65
C CYS A 221 14.29 -28.74 -11.53
N ARG A 222 14.37 -27.77 -12.46
CA ARG A 222 15.46 -26.79 -12.48
C ARG A 222 15.48 -25.87 -11.27
N VAL A 223 14.33 -25.62 -10.63
CA VAL A 223 14.27 -24.96 -9.32
C VAL A 223 14.86 -25.84 -8.23
N THR A 224 14.45 -27.10 -8.14
CA THR A 224 14.98 -28.03 -7.12
C THR A 224 16.46 -28.34 -7.30
N GLU A 225 16.97 -28.26 -8.54
CA GLU A 225 18.40 -28.39 -8.86
C GLU A 225 19.18 -27.08 -8.72
N ASN A 226 18.55 -26.00 -8.24
CA ASN A 226 19.16 -24.69 -8.02
C ASN A 226 19.76 -24.02 -9.29
N LYS A 227 19.29 -24.41 -10.49
CA LYS A 227 19.83 -23.94 -11.78
C LYS A 227 19.26 -22.58 -12.22
N LEU A 228 18.04 -22.21 -11.83
CA LEU A 228 17.41 -20.95 -12.25
C LEU A 228 17.92 -19.73 -11.46
N ASN A 229 18.30 -18.64 -12.12
CA ASN A 229 18.65 -17.37 -11.45
C ASN A 229 17.38 -16.63 -10.96
N ILE A 230 17.55 -15.56 -10.15
CA ILE A 230 16.42 -14.79 -9.59
C ILE A 230 15.54 -14.17 -10.69
N ASP A 231 16.14 -13.69 -11.78
CA ASP A 231 15.40 -13.10 -12.90
C ASP A 231 14.51 -14.14 -13.61
N ASN A 232 15.08 -15.31 -13.93
CA ASN A 232 14.35 -16.46 -14.48
C ASN A 232 13.21 -16.88 -13.54
N LEU A 233 13.47 -16.96 -12.23
CA LEU A 233 12.44 -17.31 -11.24
C LEU A 233 11.29 -16.28 -11.24
N CYS A 234 11.60 -14.99 -11.24
CA CYS A 234 10.58 -13.93 -11.27
C CYS A 234 9.75 -13.97 -12.56
N ARG A 235 10.41 -14.18 -13.71
CA ARG A 235 9.75 -14.33 -15.01
C ARG A 235 8.88 -15.59 -15.08
N SER A 236 9.33 -16.72 -14.51
CA SER A 236 8.51 -17.92 -14.40
C SER A 236 7.25 -17.70 -13.56
N ILE A 237 7.36 -17.00 -12.42
CA ILE A 237 6.20 -16.69 -11.56
C ILE A 237 5.18 -15.83 -12.31
N ASP A 238 5.63 -14.81 -13.03
CA ASP A 238 4.76 -13.96 -13.87
C ASP A 238 4.07 -14.77 -14.98
N ALA A 239 4.82 -15.63 -15.68
CA ALA A 239 4.27 -16.48 -16.74
C ALA A 239 3.24 -17.49 -16.20
N PHE A 240 3.51 -18.18 -15.09
CA PHE A 240 2.54 -19.10 -14.47
C PHE A 240 1.30 -18.36 -13.96
N SER A 241 1.45 -17.14 -13.43
CA SER A 241 0.30 -16.33 -13.03
C SER A 241 -0.58 -15.96 -14.22
N LYS A 242 0.00 -15.63 -15.38
CA LYS A 242 -0.75 -15.38 -16.63
C LYS A 242 -1.47 -16.63 -17.15
N LEU A 243 -0.95 -17.82 -16.87
CA LEU A 243 -1.56 -19.11 -17.21
C LEU A 243 -2.61 -19.59 -16.20
N ASN A 244 -2.98 -18.76 -15.21
CA ASN A 244 -3.86 -19.10 -14.10
C ASN A 244 -3.37 -20.26 -13.22
N GLU A 245 -2.08 -20.62 -13.28
CA GLU A 245 -1.48 -21.66 -12.45
C GLU A 245 -0.90 -21.08 -11.15
N VAL A 246 -1.78 -20.52 -10.33
CA VAL A 246 -1.36 -19.81 -9.10
C VAL A 246 -0.64 -20.75 -8.11
N LYS A 247 -0.97 -22.06 -8.13
CA LYS A 247 -0.34 -23.04 -7.22
C LYS A 247 1.12 -23.29 -7.57
N THR A 248 1.45 -23.47 -8.84
CA THR A 248 2.84 -23.70 -9.29
C THR A 248 3.65 -22.42 -9.16
N ALA A 249 3.08 -21.26 -9.51
CA ALA A 249 3.69 -19.96 -9.28
C ALA A 249 4.08 -19.74 -7.80
N ASP A 250 3.16 -20.07 -6.87
CA ASP A 250 3.36 -19.91 -5.43
C ASP A 250 4.28 -20.98 -4.82
N GLN A 251 4.80 -21.94 -5.58
CA GLN A 251 5.81 -22.91 -5.15
C GLN A 251 7.23 -22.48 -5.51
N LEU A 252 7.40 -21.64 -6.54
CA LEU A 252 8.72 -21.17 -6.99
C LEU A 252 9.43 -20.26 -5.98
N TRP A 253 8.74 -19.80 -4.93
CA TRP A 253 9.35 -19.05 -3.82
C TRP A 253 10.51 -19.80 -3.15
N ILE A 254 10.52 -21.14 -3.17
CA ILE A 254 11.59 -21.97 -2.59
C ILE A 254 12.92 -21.64 -3.26
N GLY A 255 12.96 -21.55 -4.59
CA GLY A 255 14.16 -21.17 -5.34
C GLY A 255 14.65 -19.76 -5.01
N ILE A 256 13.72 -18.84 -4.71
CA ILE A 256 14.06 -17.46 -4.28
C ILE A 256 14.67 -17.47 -2.88
N MET A 257 14.17 -18.32 -1.98
CA MET A 257 14.69 -18.46 -0.63
C MET A 257 16.10 -19.07 -0.62
N GLU A 258 16.32 -20.11 -1.40
CA GLU A 258 17.65 -20.74 -1.56
C GLU A 258 18.67 -19.74 -2.13
N LYS A 259 18.26 -18.95 -3.13
CA LYS A 259 19.10 -17.89 -3.71
C LYS A 259 18.99 -16.56 -3.00
N SER A 260 18.58 -16.54 -1.74
CA SER A 260 18.45 -15.27 -1.01
C SER A 260 19.77 -14.50 -0.99
N ASP A 261 20.92 -15.20 -0.87
CA ASP A 261 22.30 -14.81 -1.20
C ASP A 261 22.44 -13.70 -2.24
N GLN A 262 21.75 -13.92 -3.36
CA GLN A 262 21.99 -13.26 -4.63
C GLN A 262 21.05 -12.05 -4.83
N ILE A 263 20.15 -11.77 -3.86
CA ILE A 263 19.26 -10.60 -3.91
C ILE A 263 20.08 -9.33 -3.65
N ASN A 264 20.15 -8.47 -4.66
CA ASN A 264 20.94 -7.25 -4.69
C ASN A 264 20.12 -6.06 -5.24
N GLU A 265 20.75 -4.90 -5.35
CA GLU A 265 20.16 -3.67 -5.88
C GLU A 265 19.51 -3.80 -7.28
N LYS A 266 19.99 -4.71 -8.13
CA LYS A 266 19.51 -4.86 -9.51
C LYS A 266 18.25 -5.72 -9.61
N ASN A 267 18.09 -6.70 -8.74
CA ASN A 267 17.00 -7.69 -8.83
C ASN A 267 15.94 -7.54 -7.74
N VAL A 268 16.19 -6.78 -6.67
CA VAL A 268 15.25 -6.62 -5.55
C VAL A 268 13.86 -6.17 -6.01
N ILE A 269 13.77 -5.23 -6.96
CA ILE A 269 12.50 -4.71 -7.45
C ILE A 269 11.72 -5.76 -8.26
N GLN A 270 12.42 -6.65 -8.97
CA GLN A 270 11.77 -7.79 -9.63
C GLN A 270 11.14 -8.73 -8.59
N VAL A 271 11.84 -8.98 -7.48
CA VAL A 271 11.32 -9.79 -6.37
C VAL A 271 10.17 -9.08 -5.64
N PHE A 272 10.17 -7.76 -5.55
CA PHE A 272 8.99 -7.02 -5.08
C PHE A 272 7.81 -7.21 -6.03
N ARG A 273 8.03 -7.09 -7.35
CA ARG A 273 6.95 -7.19 -8.35
C ARG A 273 6.21 -8.50 -8.25
N ILE A 274 6.86 -9.62 -7.97
CA ILE A 274 6.14 -10.90 -7.85
C ILE A 274 5.24 -11.02 -6.61
N LEU A 275 5.39 -10.17 -5.58
CA LEU A 275 4.64 -10.30 -4.31
C LEU A 275 3.12 -10.28 -4.49
N HIS A 276 2.61 -9.50 -5.45
CA HIS A 276 1.17 -9.44 -5.72
C HIS A 276 0.61 -10.68 -6.41
N LEU A 277 1.48 -11.46 -7.08
CA LEU A 277 1.14 -12.71 -7.74
C LEU A 277 1.09 -13.88 -6.74
N LEU A 278 1.87 -13.80 -5.66
CA LEU A 278 1.97 -14.83 -4.63
C LEU A 278 0.82 -14.76 -3.63
N LYS A 279 0.36 -15.93 -3.16
CA LYS A 279 -0.76 -16.04 -2.21
C LYS A 279 -0.30 -16.55 -0.85
N LYS A 280 0.08 -17.82 -0.72
CA LYS A 280 0.47 -18.40 0.59
C LYS A 280 1.90 -18.00 0.98
N SER A 281 2.82 -17.94 0.00
CA SER A 281 4.24 -17.65 0.24
C SER A 281 4.58 -16.17 0.45
N ARG A 282 3.62 -15.27 0.23
CA ARG A 282 3.84 -13.81 0.24
C ARG A 282 4.49 -13.29 1.52
N LYS A 283 3.99 -13.70 2.69
CA LYS A 283 4.53 -13.24 4.00
C LYS A 283 5.98 -13.67 4.18
N THR A 284 6.34 -14.86 3.70
CA THR A 284 7.70 -15.40 3.79
C THR A 284 8.67 -14.61 2.92
N ILE A 285 8.30 -14.32 1.66
CA ILE A 285 9.13 -13.51 0.77
C ILE A 285 9.22 -12.05 1.27
N MET A 286 8.13 -11.51 1.84
CA MET A 286 8.17 -10.18 2.46
C MET A 286 9.20 -10.13 3.59
N ASN A 287 9.22 -11.12 4.49
CA ASN A 287 10.20 -11.22 5.57
C ASN A 287 11.65 -11.37 5.04
N LEU A 288 11.83 -12.06 3.91
CA LEU A 288 13.13 -12.16 3.25
C LEU A 288 13.60 -10.80 2.74
N LEU A 289 12.72 -10.07 2.05
CA LEU A 289 12.99 -8.73 1.53
C LEU A 289 13.31 -7.76 2.67
N GLU A 290 12.60 -7.82 3.80
CA GLU A 290 12.89 -7.03 5.00
C GLU A 290 14.31 -7.22 5.52
N ARG A 291 14.84 -8.45 5.48
CA ARG A 291 16.21 -8.75 5.91
C ARG A 291 17.22 -8.21 4.90
N ARG A 292 16.98 -8.44 3.61
CA ARG A 292 17.88 -8.05 2.52
C ARG A 292 17.98 -6.54 2.33
N LEU A 293 16.85 -5.84 2.38
CA LEU A 293 16.79 -4.38 2.16
C LEU A 293 17.69 -3.60 3.13
N LYS A 294 17.90 -4.11 4.35
CA LYS A 294 18.80 -3.50 5.34
C LYS A 294 20.24 -3.33 4.85
N HIS A 295 20.68 -4.16 3.92
CA HIS A 295 22.07 -4.16 3.45
C HIS A 295 22.33 -3.19 2.31
N PHE A 296 21.37 -2.98 1.41
CA PHE A 296 21.57 -2.19 0.19
C PHE A 296 20.56 -1.05 0.01
N TRP A 297 19.80 -0.68 1.05
CA TRP A 297 18.82 0.41 0.94
C TRP A 297 19.42 1.71 0.38
N HIS A 298 20.70 1.99 0.66
CA HIS A 298 21.40 3.19 0.19
C HIS A 298 21.67 3.21 -1.32
N HIS A 299 21.66 2.05 -1.99
CA HIS A 299 21.82 1.93 -3.44
C HIS A 299 20.51 2.06 -4.22
N LEU A 300 19.37 2.12 -3.53
CA LEU A 300 18.07 2.28 -4.18
C LEU A 300 17.93 3.67 -4.80
N CYS A 301 17.26 3.72 -5.94
CA CYS A 301 16.90 4.98 -6.59
C CYS A 301 15.45 5.39 -6.29
N THR A 302 15.07 6.60 -6.73
CA THR A 302 13.73 7.14 -6.43
C THR A 302 12.60 6.33 -7.08
N ASN A 303 12.82 5.78 -8.28
CA ASN A 303 11.82 4.96 -8.97
C ASN A 303 11.57 3.63 -8.25
N ASP A 304 12.63 3.04 -7.68
CA ASP A 304 12.55 1.81 -6.89
C ASP A 304 11.59 1.98 -5.70
N LEU A 305 11.64 3.12 -5.03
CA LEU A 305 10.77 3.39 -3.88
C LEU A 305 9.31 3.57 -4.27
N ILE A 306 9.04 4.25 -5.38
CA ILE A 306 7.67 4.42 -5.89
C ILE A 306 7.07 3.05 -6.21
N GLU A 307 7.83 2.19 -6.91
CA GLU A 307 7.41 0.82 -7.21
C GLU A 307 7.20 0.00 -5.94
N MET A 308 8.11 0.09 -4.96
CA MET A 308 7.96 -0.61 -3.67
C MET A 308 6.69 -0.18 -2.93
N LEU A 309 6.43 1.13 -2.83
CA LEU A 309 5.21 1.65 -2.19
C LEU A 309 3.94 1.23 -2.94
N TYR A 310 3.96 1.27 -4.27
CA TYR A 310 2.87 0.81 -5.12
C TYR A 310 2.52 -0.66 -4.85
N ILE A 311 3.54 -1.53 -4.76
CA ILE A 311 3.38 -2.97 -4.53
C ILE A 311 2.89 -3.24 -3.11
N ILE A 312 3.41 -2.52 -2.11
CA ILE A 312 2.95 -2.61 -0.70
C ILE A 312 1.46 -2.29 -0.62
N ARG A 313 1.01 -1.23 -1.32
CA ARG A 313 -0.41 -0.86 -1.41
C ARG A 313 -1.23 -1.96 -2.10
N LEU A 314 -0.79 -2.45 -3.25
CA LEU A 314 -1.50 -3.48 -4.02
C LEU A 314 -1.66 -4.78 -3.22
N THR A 315 -0.63 -5.18 -2.47
CA THR A 315 -0.62 -6.39 -1.66
C THR A 315 -1.32 -6.22 -0.30
N LYS A 316 -1.73 -4.99 0.08
CA LYS A 316 -2.25 -4.62 1.40
C LYS A 316 -1.39 -5.15 2.55
N SER A 317 -0.08 -5.27 2.31
CA SER A 317 0.86 -5.89 3.24
C SER A 317 1.65 -4.82 3.96
N ASN A 318 1.37 -4.60 5.24
CA ASN A 318 2.01 -3.54 6.02
C ASN A 318 3.28 -4.04 6.69
N SER A 319 4.41 -3.95 5.99
CA SER A 319 5.73 -4.15 6.60
C SER A 319 6.24 -2.85 7.23
N ASN A 320 6.25 -2.79 8.56
CA ASN A 320 6.81 -1.64 9.28
C ASN A 320 8.32 -1.48 9.03
N ILE A 321 9.05 -2.58 8.80
CA ILE A 321 10.50 -2.54 8.56
C ILE A 321 10.82 -1.90 7.21
N ILE A 322 10.10 -2.29 6.15
CA ILE A 322 10.29 -1.69 4.83
C ILE A 322 9.87 -0.21 4.85
N LEU A 323 8.71 0.10 5.42
CA LEU A 323 8.23 1.49 5.51
C LEU A 323 9.18 2.40 6.32
N LYS A 324 9.78 1.90 7.41
CA LYS A 324 10.84 2.63 8.14
C LYS A 324 12.12 2.79 7.32
N THR A 325 12.48 1.80 6.52
CA THR A 325 13.65 1.88 5.63
C THR A 325 13.41 2.92 4.52
N ILE A 326 12.19 2.95 3.97
CA ILE A 326 11.76 3.98 3.01
C ILE A 326 11.79 5.37 3.66
N SER A 327 11.24 5.52 4.87
CA SER A 327 11.32 6.78 5.64
C SER A 327 12.78 7.24 5.81
N ARG A 328 13.66 6.32 6.21
CA ARG A 328 15.09 6.59 6.37
C ARG A 328 15.73 7.06 5.06
N TRP A 329 15.45 6.40 3.95
CA TRP A 329 15.98 6.78 2.64
C TRP A 329 15.47 8.15 2.19
N ILE A 330 14.17 8.42 2.34
CA ILE A 330 13.58 9.73 2.00
C ILE A 330 14.28 10.80 2.82
N ASN A 331 14.46 10.57 4.12
CA ASN A 331 15.12 11.52 4.99
C ASN A 331 16.59 11.77 4.63
N THR A 332 17.31 10.81 4.05
CA THR A 332 18.70 11.03 3.58
C THR A 332 18.76 11.73 2.23
N ASN A 333 17.88 11.39 1.29
CA ASN A 333 18.00 11.78 -0.12
C ASN A 333 17.01 12.89 -0.55
N ILE A 334 16.20 13.44 0.35
CA ILE A 334 15.22 14.50 0.04
C ILE A 334 15.81 15.68 -0.73
N HIS A 335 17.10 15.99 -0.53
CA HIS A 335 17.79 17.12 -1.13
C HIS A 335 18.12 16.93 -2.62
N THR A 336 18.24 15.69 -3.11
CA THR A 336 18.51 15.37 -4.52
C THR A 336 17.24 15.05 -5.32
N MET A 337 16.08 15.02 -4.66
CA MET A 337 14.83 14.62 -5.30
C MET A 337 14.21 15.75 -6.14
N SER A 338 13.70 15.39 -7.32
CA SER A 338 12.87 16.28 -8.13
C SER A 338 11.47 16.43 -7.53
N GLU A 339 10.80 17.54 -7.87
CA GLU A 339 9.43 17.82 -7.41
C GLU A 339 8.43 16.74 -7.85
N ASN A 340 8.55 16.25 -9.10
CA ASN A 340 7.66 15.20 -9.62
C ASN A 340 7.81 13.89 -8.84
N ASN A 341 9.05 13.49 -8.56
CA ASN A 341 9.29 12.25 -7.82
C ASN A 341 8.81 12.36 -6.37
N LEU A 342 9.03 13.52 -5.73
CA LEU A 342 8.52 13.76 -4.38
C LEU A 342 6.99 13.76 -4.34
N THR A 343 6.34 14.34 -5.36
CA THR A 343 4.87 14.32 -5.50
C THR A 343 4.35 12.89 -5.54
N SER A 344 4.94 12.04 -6.38
CA SER A 344 4.57 10.62 -6.49
C SER A 344 4.77 9.88 -5.17
N ILE A 345 5.89 10.11 -4.48
CA ILE A 345 6.18 9.46 -3.19
C ILE A 345 5.18 9.89 -2.11
N VAL A 346 4.89 11.18 -1.98
CA VAL A 346 3.93 11.67 -0.97
C VAL A 346 2.52 11.14 -1.27
N ASN A 347 2.10 11.09 -2.53
CA ASN A 347 0.84 10.47 -2.93
C ASN A 347 0.80 8.97 -2.58
N GLU A 348 1.87 8.22 -2.83
CA GLU A 348 1.96 6.80 -2.44
C GLU A 348 1.95 6.60 -0.92
N LEU A 349 2.58 7.50 -0.16
CA LEU A 349 2.53 7.52 1.31
C LEU A 349 1.11 7.83 1.83
N ASN A 350 0.44 8.80 1.21
CA ASN A 350 -0.96 9.11 1.47
C ASN A 350 -1.81 7.86 1.25
N ASN A 351 -1.67 7.17 0.12
CA ASN A 351 -2.47 6.00 -0.22
C ASN A 351 -2.15 4.75 0.61
N SER A 352 -0.92 4.61 1.10
CA SER A 352 -0.51 3.51 2.00
C SER A 352 -0.85 3.76 3.48
N ASN A 353 -1.47 4.90 3.82
CA ASN A 353 -1.79 5.29 5.19
C ASN A 353 -0.56 5.29 6.12
N TYR A 354 0.61 5.66 5.61
CA TYR A 354 1.87 5.62 6.38
C TYR A 354 2.38 7.01 6.73
N VAL A 355 2.67 7.19 8.03
CA VAL A 355 3.22 8.41 8.59
C VAL A 355 4.32 8.10 9.58
N ASP A 356 5.42 8.85 9.46
CA ASP A 356 6.60 8.71 10.29
C ASP A 356 7.28 10.06 10.49
N ILE A 357 7.89 10.24 11.67
CA ILE A 357 8.58 11.49 12.03
C ILE A 357 9.76 11.78 11.09
N GLY A 358 10.41 10.76 10.55
CA GLY A 358 11.49 10.92 9.57
C GLY A 358 11.00 11.55 8.27
N ILE A 359 9.81 11.16 7.80
CA ILE A 359 9.18 11.73 6.60
C ILE A 359 8.79 13.18 6.84
N VAL A 360 8.13 13.47 7.97
CA VAL A 360 7.71 14.84 8.31
C VAL A 360 8.92 15.76 8.36
N ARG A 361 10.01 15.37 9.05
CA ARG A 361 11.25 16.14 9.12
C ARG A 361 11.95 16.29 7.76
N ALA A 362 11.82 15.30 6.87
CA ALA A 362 12.34 15.41 5.51
C ALA A 362 11.59 16.50 4.73
N LEU A 363 10.25 16.46 4.76
CA LEU A 363 9.39 17.46 4.11
C LEU A 363 9.61 18.87 4.67
N GLU A 364 9.77 19.01 5.99
CA GLU A 364 10.12 20.27 6.64
C GLU A 364 11.41 20.87 6.10
N ARG A 365 12.48 20.05 6.01
CA ARG A 365 13.78 20.51 5.48
C ARG A 365 13.69 20.86 4.00
N TYR A 366 12.94 20.08 3.22
CA TYR A 366 12.71 20.37 1.81
C TYR A 366 12.02 21.73 1.61
N ILE A 367 10.89 21.95 2.29
CA ILE A 367 10.13 23.20 2.20
C ILE A 367 10.98 24.37 2.72
N LYS A 368 11.67 24.21 3.85
CA LYS A 368 12.55 25.26 4.39
C LYS A 368 13.67 25.65 3.42
N ALA A 369 14.22 24.70 2.66
CA ALA A 369 15.29 24.96 1.70
C ALA A 369 14.77 25.51 0.35
N LYS A 370 13.55 25.15 -0.06
CA LYS A 370 13.02 25.41 -1.41
C LYS A 370 11.80 26.33 -1.44
N HIS A 371 11.41 26.96 -0.33
CA HIS A 371 10.14 27.69 -0.18
C HIS A 371 9.77 28.64 -1.32
N SER A 372 10.74 29.32 -1.94
CA SER A 372 10.54 30.29 -3.03
C SER A 372 10.74 29.72 -4.43
N THR A 373 11.24 28.49 -4.53
CA THR A 373 11.57 27.80 -5.79
C THR A 373 10.62 26.67 -6.14
N ILE A 374 9.74 26.28 -5.21
CA ILE A 374 8.73 25.25 -5.48
C ILE A 374 7.78 25.79 -6.55
N ASN A 375 7.78 25.17 -7.72
CA ASN A 375 6.95 25.58 -8.85
C ASN A 375 5.69 24.71 -9.01
N SER A 376 5.75 23.46 -8.56
CA SER A 376 4.63 22.52 -8.72
C SER A 376 3.54 22.73 -7.65
N PRO A 377 2.32 23.15 -8.03
CA PRO A 377 1.20 23.23 -7.09
C PRO A 377 0.78 21.83 -6.61
N LEU A 378 0.95 20.80 -7.45
CA LEU A 378 0.60 19.42 -7.11
C LEU A 378 1.44 18.89 -5.95
N LEU A 379 2.72 19.22 -5.91
CA LEU A 379 3.59 18.82 -4.80
C LEU A 379 3.09 19.40 -3.47
N MET A 380 2.81 20.70 -3.45
CA MET A 380 2.33 21.37 -2.24
C MET A 380 0.97 20.81 -1.81
N VAL A 381 0.07 20.54 -2.76
CA VAL A 381 -1.23 19.90 -2.49
C VAL A 381 -1.04 18.53 -1.84
N GLU A 382 -0.17 17.68 -2.38
CA GLU A 382 0.09 16.34 -1.80
C GLU A 382 0.67 16.42 -0.39
N ILE A 383 1.58 17.37 -0.12
CA ILE A 383 2.14 17.60 1.22
C ILE A 383 1.06 18.09 2.20
N MET A 384 0.19 19.01 1.75
CA MET A 384 -0.89 19.53 2.58
C MET A 384 -1.99 18.49 2.82
N ASN A 385 -2.28 17.64 1.83
CA ASN A 385 -3.14 16.46 1.98
C ASN A 385 -2.55 15.43 2.96
N TYR A 386 -1.24 15.23 2.93
CA TYR A 386 -0.53 14.41 3.90
C TYR A 386 -0.68 14.96 5.32
N CYS A 387 -0.51 16.26 5.49
CA CYS A 387 -0.73 16.92 6.78
C CYS A 387 -2.16 16.76 7.28
N SER A 388 -3.14 17.01 6.40
CA SER A 388 -4.57 16.85 6.67
C SER A 388 -4.93 15.43 7.10
N LYS A 389 -4.46 14.42 6.36
CA LYS A 389 -4.83 13.02 6.57
C LYS A 389 -4.29 12.45 7.88
N PHE A 390 -3.08 12.80 8.25
CA PHE A 390 -2.40 12.26 9.44
C PHE A 390 -2.39 13.25 10.62
N ASN A 391 -3.16 14.34 10.52
CA ASN A 391 -3.17 15.43 11.48
C ASN A 391 -1.77 16.00 11.81
N VAL A 392 -0.86 16.03 10.85
CA VAL A 392 0.50 16.58 11.04
C VAL A 392 0.44 18.10 10.99
N ARG A 393 0.73 18.74 12.11
CA ARG A 393 0.75 20.20 12.25
C ARG A 393 2.20 20.68 12.38
N SER A 394 2.89 20.83 11.26
CA SER A 394 4.26 21.34 11.24
C SER A 394 4.30 22.83 10.89
N GLU A 395 4.93 23.62 11.75
CA GLU A 395 5.08 25.07 11.53
C GLU A 395 5.80 25.37 10.21
N ASN A 396 6.89 24.67 9.90
CA ASN A 396 7.68 24.92 8.71
C ASN A 396 6.90 24.63 7.42
N ILE A 397 6.10 23.56 7.42
CA ILE A 397 5.28 23.17 6.27
C ILE A 397 4.18 24.20 6.04
N PHE A 398 3.46 24.58 7.10
CA PHE A 398 2.34 25.51 7.00
C PHE A 398 2.78 26.94 6.65
N GLU A 399 3.90 27.43 7.21
CA GLU A 399 4.47 28.73 6.81
C GLU A 399 4.97 28.71 5.36
N GLY A 400 5.56 27.60 4.91
CA GLY A 400 5.93 27.42 3.52
C GLY A 400 4.72 27.46 2.58
N CYS A 401 3.64 26.76 2.93
CA CYS A 401 2.39 26.79 2.17
C CYS A 401 1.72 28.17 2.19
N ALA A 402 1.76 28.88 3.32
CA ALA A 402 1.19 30.24 3.42
C ALA A 402 1.90 31.20 2.47
N LYS A 403 3.24 31.18 2.44
CA LYS A 403 4.05 31.95 1.47
C LYS A 403 3.77 31.55 0.03
N TYR A 404 3.64 30.25 -0.23
CA TYR A 404 3.30 29.73 -1.56
C TYR A 404 1.94 30.27 -2.05
N ILE A 405 0.91 30.28 -1.18
CA ILE A 405 -0.41 30.85 -1.51
C ILE A 405 -0.31 32.36 -1.79
N ILE A 406 0.45 33.11 -0.98
CA ILE A 406 0.66 34.55 -1.20
C ILE A 406 1.27 34.81 -2.58
N GLN A 407 2.33 34.07 -2.92
CA GLN A 407 3.10 34.25 -4.16
C GLN A 407 2.37 33.73 -5.40
N PHE A 408 1.86 32.50 -5.36
CA PHE A 408 1.34 31.77 -6.53
C PHE A 408 -0.17 31.56 -6.52
N GLY A 409 -0.88 32.00 -5.48
CA GLY A 409 -2.31 31.70 -5.32
C GLY A 409 -3.23 32.19 -6.43
N SER A 410 -2.79 33.11 -7.28
CA SER A 410 -3.55 33.56 -8.46
C SER A 410 -3.45 32.62 -9.66
N ASN A 411 -2.48 31.71 -9.67
CA ASN A 411 -2.16 30.82 -10.79
C ASN A 411 -2.57 29.36 -10.55
N ILE A 412 -3.08 29.04 -9.36
CA ILE A 412 -3.53 27.70 -8.98
C ILE A 412 -5.02 27.52 -9.28
N THR A 413 -5.45 26.27 -9.48
CA THR A 413 -6.86 25.98 -9.71
C THR A 413 -7.69 26.09 -8.42
N PRO A 414 -9.00 26.35 -8.49
CA PRO A 414 -9.85 26.46 -7.30
C PRO A 414 -9.81 25.20 -6.41
N SER A 415 -9.75 24.01 -7.03
CA SER A 415 -9.65 22.73 -6.30
C SER A 415 -8.32 22.59 -5.57
N GLN A 416 -7.21 22.97 -6.22
CA GLN A 416 -5.89 23.01 -5.57
C GLN A 416 -5.86 24.00 -4.42
N PHE A 417 -6.43 25.19 -4.60
CA PHE A 417 -6.53 26.18 -3.52
C PHE A 417 -7.28 25.62 -2.30
N ARG A 418 -8.40 24.92 -2.51
CA ARG A 418 -9.12 24.25 -1.44
C ARG A 418 -8.24 23.25 -0.71
N ASP A 419 -7.54 22.38 -1.43
CA ASP A 419 -6.69 21.33 -0.82
C ASP A 419 -5.50 21.93 -0.05
N LEU A 420 -4.96 23.06 -0.51
CA LEU A 420 -3.90 23.80 0.19
C LEU A 420 -4.42 24.51 1.46
N PHE A 421 -5.63 25.08 1.39
CA PHE A 421 -6.16 25.92 2.45
C PHE A 421 -6.90 25.15 3.56
N TRP A 422 -7.64 24.10 3.19
CA TRP A 422 -8.41 23.27 4.11
C TRP A 422 -7.64 22.81 5.37
N PRO A 423 -6.37 22.36 5.27
CA PRO A 423 -5.64 21.87 6.44
C PRO A 423 -5.32 22.95 7.46
N PHE A 424 -5.26 24.23 7.07
CA PHE A 424 -5.11 25.34 8.03
C PHE A 424 -6.27 25.35 9.02
N GLY A 425 -7.50 25.25 8.51
CA GLY A 425 -8.69 25.14 9.33
C GLY A 425 -8.74 23.86 10.15
N GLN A 426 -8.60 22.71 9.48
CA GLN A 426 -8.72 21.40 10.13
C GLN A 426 -7.73 21.22 11.28
N LEU A 427 -6.49 21.68 11.11
CA LEU A 427 -5.43 21.54 12.11
C LEU A 427 -5.29 22.78 13.00
N ASN A 428 -6.18 23.76 12.86
CA ASN A 428 -6.21 25.02 13.62
C ASN A 428 -4.91 25.85 13.52
N TYR A 429 -4.27 25.89 12.35
CA TYR A 429 -2.99 26.59 12.16
C TYR A 429 -3.19 28.01 11.67
N LYS A 430 -2.74 28.99 12.46
CA LYS A 430 -2.80 30.41 12.12
C LYS A 430 -1.43 30.84 11.59
N PRO A 431 -1.31 31.27 10.31
CA PRO A 431 -0.04 31.71 9.73
C PRO A 431 0.53 32.95 10.43
N LYS A 432 1.86 33.07 10.49
CA LYS A 432 2.57 34.23 11.04
C LYS A 432 2.34 35.49 10.20
N SER A 433 2.39 35.37 8.87
CA SER A 433 2.09 36.46 7.93
C SER A 433 0.58 36.65 7.72
N ALA A 434 -0.16 36.85 8.81
CA ALA A 434 -1.63 36.79 8.80
C ALA A 434 -2.27 37.80 7.83
N LEU A 435 -1.84 39.07 7.83
CA LEU A 435 -2.50 40.13 7.04
C LEU A 435 -2.44 39.84 5.53
N GLU A 436 -1.23 39.66 4.99
CA GLU A 436 -1.01 39.39 3.55
C GLU A 436 -1.69 38.09 3.11
N PHE A 437 -1.62 37.06 3.96
CA PHE A 437 -2.25 35.77 3.70
C PHE A 437 -3.77 35.90 3.58
N TRP A 438 -4.42 36.57 4.52
CA TRP A 438 -5.88 36.72 4.50
C TRP A 438 -6.36 37.62 3.36
N ILE A 439 -5.65 38.70 3.05
CA ILE A 439 -5.92 39.53 1.86
C ILE A 439 -5.89 38.67 0.59
N LYS A 440 -4.87 37.79 0.48
CA LYS A 440 -4.76 36.89 -0.68
C LYS A 440 -5.88 35.87 -0.73
N VAL A 441 -6.20 35.21 0.38
CA VAL A 441 -7.30 34.23 0.48
C VAL A 441 -8.63 34.86 0.07
N GLU A 442 -8.91 36.07 0.55
CA GLU A 442 -10.11 36.81 0.19
C GLU A 442 -10.13 37.20 -1.29
N SER A 443 -9.00 37.65 -1.85
CA SER A 443 -8.88 37.96 -3.27
C SER A 443 -9.14 36.75 -4.16
N ILE A 444 -8.58 35.58 -3.84
CA ILE A 444 -8.80 34.32 -4.57
C ILE A 444 -10.28 33.92 -4.47
N MET A 445 -10.84 33.94 -3.26
CA MET A 445 -12.24 33.59 -3.04
C MET A 445 -13.20 34.50 -3.80
N ASN A 446 -12.95 35.81 -3.85
CA ASN A 446 -13.78 36.75 -4.60
C ASN A 446 -13.75 36.49 -6.11
N LYS A 447 -12.57 36.18 -6.65
CA LYS A 447 -12.38 35.91 -8.08
C LYS A 447 -12.96 34.56 -8.51
N GLU A 448 -12.70 33.52 -7.74
CA GLU A 448 -12.97 32.13 -8.12
C GLU A 448 -14.26 31.55 -7.51
N PHE A 449 -15.05 32.34 -6.77
CA PHE A 449 -16.25 31.86 -6.05
C PHE A 449 -17.20 31.04 -6.93
N HIS A 450 -17.44 31.47 -8.16
CA HIS A 450 -18.35 30.81 -9.10
C HIS A 450 -17.76 29.54 -9.72
N ASN A 451 -16.43 29.41 -9.75
CA ASN A 451 -15.72 28.26 -10.30
C ASN A 451 -15.52 27.14 -9.26
N LEU A 452 -15.66 27.47 -7.97
CA LEU A 452 -15.58 26.50 -6.87
C LEU A 452 -16.82 25.60 -6.83
N LYS A 453 -16.60 24.30 -6.60
CA LYS A 453 -17.70 23.38 -6.32
C LYS A 453 -18.30 23.66 -4.94
N THR A 454 -19.58 23.34 -4.76
CA THR A 454 -20.33 23.58 -3.50
C THR A 454 -19.60 23.07 -2.26
N HIS A 455 -19.03 21.86 -2.31
CA HIS A 455 -18.29 21.29 -1.18
C HIS A 455 -16.95 21.99 -0.94
N GLU A 456 -16.28 22.44 -2.00
CA GLU A 456 -14.99 23.15 -1.91
C GLU A 456 -15.16 24.51 -1.25
N THR A 457 -16.21 25.25 -1.65
CA THR A 457 -16.58 26.52 -1.02
C THR A 457 -16.88 26.34 0.46
N ILE A 458 -17.66 25.31 0.82
CA ILE A 458 -17.97 25.02 2.23
C ILE A 458 -16.72 24.63 3.01
N ASP A 459 -15.80 23.85 2.44
CA ASP A 459 -14.53 23.49 3.07
C ASP A 459 -13.69 24.72 3.39
N ILE A 460 -13.55 25.64 2.43
CA ILE A 460 -12.79 26.88 2.61
C ILE A 460 -13.43 27.74 3.70
N LEU A 461 -14.74 27.98 3.63
CA LEU A 461 -15.43 28.81 4.63
C LEU A 461 -15.40 28.19 6.03
N LEU A 462 -15.56 26.88 6.15
CA LEU A 462 -15.43 26.18 7.41
C LEU A 462 -14.02 26.33 7.98
N SER A 463 -12.99 26.30 7.13
CA SER A 463 -11.62 26.52 7.55
C SER A 463 -11.39 27.93 8.09
N CYS A 464 -11.96 28.96 7.43
CA CYS A 464 -11.92 30.33 7.92
C CYS A 464 -12.55 30.43 9.33
N VAL A 465 -13.72 29.81 9.50
CA VAL A 465 -14.45 29.81 10.77
C VAL A 465 -13.69 29.07 11.88
N TYR A 466 -13.07 27.91 11.58
CA TYR A 466 -12.21 27.21 12.55
C TYR A 466 -11.05 28.07 13.03
N LEU A 467 -10.52 28.92 12.15
CA LEU A 467 -9.44 29.88 12.43
C LEU A 467 -9.91 31.21 13.03
N GLU A 468 -11.19 31.32 13.39
CA GLU A 468 -11.81 32.55 13.94
C GLU A 468 -11.75 33.74 12.97
N LYS A 469 -11.81 33.47 11.67
CA LYS A 469 -11.97 34.46 10.61
C LYS A 469 -13.34 34.30 9.98
N GLN A 470 -14.28 35.13 10.39
CA GLN A 470 -15.66 34.97 9.94
C GLN A 470 -15.85 35.56 8.53
N PRO A 471 -16.27 34.73 7.54
CA PRO A 471 -16.27 35.13 6.13
C PRO A 471 -17.56 35.89 5.75
N LEU A 472 -17.85 37.01 6.43
CA LEU A 472 -19.10 37.78 6.28
C LEU A 472 -19.42 38.13 4.81
N ASN A 473 -18.40 38.39 4.00
CA ASN A 473 -18.52 38.76 2.58
C ASN A 473 -19.07 37.62 1.70
N PHE A 474 -19.00 36.37 2.15
CA PHE A 474 -19.41 35.20 1.36
C PHE A 474 -20.67 34.51 1.90
N VAL A 475 -21.06 34.80 3.14
CA VAL A 475 -22.20 34.18 3.84
C VAL A 475 -23.49 34.31 3.03
N HIS A 476 -23.82 35.50 2.53
CA HIS A 476 -25.03 35.73 1.73
C HIS A 476 -25.05 34.92 0.42
N ARG A 477 -23.87 34.61 -0.15
CA ARG A 477 -23.77 33.84 -1.40
C ARG A 477 -24.01 32.35 -1.15
N VAL A 478 -23.56 31.83 -0.03
CA VAL A 478 -23.66 30.41 0.35
C VAL A 478 -25.03 30.05 0.93
N PHE A 479 -25.71 30.99 1.58
CA PHE A 479 -27.08 30.79 2.06
C PHE A 479 -28.15 31.22 1.04
N ASN A 480 -27.76 31.49 -0.21
CA ASN A 480 -28.71 31.76 -1.30
C ASN A 480 -29.49 30.48 -1.67
N THR A 481 -30.75 30.65 -2.10
CA THR A 481 -31.65 29.56 -2.47
C THR A 481 -31.06 28.66 -3.56
N SER A 482 -30.40 29.23 -4.56
CA SER A 482 -29.72 28.48 -5.63
C SER A 482 -28.58 27.60 -5.10
N PHE A 483 -27.77 28.12 -4.19
CA PHE A 483 -26.67 27.39 -3.57
C PHE A 483 -27.20 26.24 -2.69
N LEU A 484 -28.23 26.52 -1.89
CA LEU A 484 -28.88 25.51 -1.05
C LEU A 484 -29.55 24.43 -1.91
N HIS A 485 -30.27 24.79 -2.97
CA HIS A 485 -30.87 23.83 -3.89
C HIS A 485 -29.82 22.88 -4.46
N ASN A 486 -28.69 23.41 -4.96
CA ASN A 486 -27.57 22.59 -5.45
C ASN A 486 -26.99 21.66 -4.37
N LEU A 487 -26.97 22.10 -3.10
CA LEU A 487 -26.51 21.27 -1.98
C LEU A 487 -27.51 20.16 -1.61
N TYR A 488 -28.81 20.44 -1.68
CA TYR A 488 -29.87 19.52 -1.26
C TYR A 488 -30.26 18.52 -2.34
N ASP A 489 -30.22 18.90 -3.62
CA ASP A 489 -30.60 18.07 -4.78
C ASP A 489 -29.54 17.04 -5.19
N GLY A 490 -28.27 17.26 -4.83
CA GLY A 490 -27.12 16.44 -5.24
C GLY A 490 -27.06 14.98 -4.73
N GLY A 491 -28.16 14.38 -4.27
CA GLY A 491 -28.21 13.00 -3.78
C GLY A 491 -27.45 12.75 -2.46
N GLY A 492 -27.54 11.50 -1.96
CA GLY A 492 -27.15 11.10 -0.59
C GLY A 492 -25.70 11.35 -0.14
N ASN A 493 -24.78 11.70 -1.05
CA ASN A 493 -23.36 11.99 -0.72
C ASN A 493 -23.14 13.33 0.00
N ASN A 494 -24.16 14.20 0.10
CA ASN A 494 -24.02 15.55 0.66
C ASN A 494 -24.30 15.68 2.16
N ASN A 495 -24.53 14.59 2.91
CA ASN A 495 -24.89 14.74 4.34
C ASN A 495 -23.75 15.33 5.20
N TYR A 496 -22.50 14.96 4.89
CA TYR A 496 -21.33 15.53 5.56
C TYR A 496 -21.15 17.01 5.22
N THR A 497 -21.30 17.38 3.95
CA THR A 497 -21.25 18.77 3.48
C THR A 497 -22.37 19.64 4.08
N LYS A 498 -23.60 19.10 4.19
CA LYS A 498 -24.72 19.74 4.90
C LYS A 498 -24.40 19.97 6.38
N THR A 499 -23.75 19.00 7.03
CA THR A 499 -23.30 19.12 8.41
C THR A 499 -22.28 20.25 8.55
N LYS A 500 -21.29 20.34 7.65
CA LYS A 500 -20.31 21.45 7.62
C LYS A 500 -20.99 22.81 7.50
N LEU A 501 -21.98 22.94 6.61
CA LEU A 501 -22.72 24.19 6.45
C LEU A 501 -23.49 24.57 7.74
N LYS A 502 -24.09 23.61 8.43
CA LYS A 502 -24.70 23.82 9.75
C LYS A 502 -23.68 24.26 10.80
N ILE A 503 -22.45 23.72 10.77
CA ILE A 503 -21.37 24.20 11.65
C ILE A 503 -21.10 25.67 11.35
N ILE A 504 -20.92 26.05 10.07
CA ILE A 504 -20.67 27.45 9.67
C ILE A 504 -21.78 28.36 10.18
N ASP A 505 -23.05 28.03 9.91
CA ASP A 505 -24.21 28.82 10.36
C ASP A 505 -24.21 29.03 11.88
N GLN A 506 -23.92 27.96 12.63
CA GLN A 506 -23.87 28.01 14.09
C GLN A 506 -22.67 28.82 14.61
N CYS A 507 -21.51 28.73 13.96
CA CYS A 507 -20.35 29.55 14.33
C CYS A 507 -20.64 31.03 14.09
N MET A 508 -21.21 31.37 12.93
CA MET A 508 -21.62 32.75 12.63
C MET A 508 -22.64 33.25 13.66
N THR A 509 -23.61 32.42 14.05
CA THR A 509 -24.62 32.76 15.07
C THR A 509 -24.02 33.01 16.47
N LEU A 510 -22.97 32.27 16.85
CA LEU A 510 -22.38 32.37 18.18
C LEU A 510 -21.24 33.38 18.29
N GLU A 511 -20.49 33.58 17.21
CA GLU A 511 -19.25 34.36 17.20
C GLU A 511 -19.38 35.72 16.51
N CYS A 512 -20.42 35.97 15.69
CA CYS A 512 -20.64 37.25 15.01
C CYS A 512 -21.91 37.97 15.47
N ASP A 513 -21.74 39.14 16.11
CA ASP A 513 -22.88 39.95 16.59
C ASP A 513 -23.72 40.55 15.45
N HIS A 514 -23.11 40.81 14.29
CA HIS A 514 -23.77 41.39 13.13
C HIS A 514 -24.56 40.36 12.30
N TYR A 515 -24.40 39.07 12.60
CA TYR A 515 -25.11 38.01 11.91
C TYR A 515 -26.53 37.86 12.47
N ARG A 516 -27.55 38.07 11.63
CA ARG A 516 -28.95 38.16 12.06
C ARG A 516 -29.66 36.81 12.26
N GLY A 517 -28.89 35.77 12.54
CA GLY A 517 -29.39 34.52 13.09
C GLY A 517 -29.22 33.31 12.17
N PRO A 518 -29.47 32.10 12.72
CA PRO A 518 -29.23 30.86 12.01
C PRO A 518 -30.15 30.78 10.79
N VAL A 519 -29.56 30.59 9.62
CA VAL A 519 -30.30 30.49 8.36
C VAL A 519 -30.83 29.08 8.13
N LEU A 520 -30.26 28.08 8.83
CA LEU A 520 -30.66 26.69 8.67
C LEU A 520 -31.54 26.18 9.82
N PRO A 521 -32.50 25.26 9.53
CA PRO A 521 -33.29 24.62 10.57
C PRO A 521 -32.41 23.90 11.59
N ARG A 522 -32.74 24.07 12.87
CA ARG A 522 -32.15 23.27 13.95
C ARG A 522 -32.89 21.94 14.01
N ASP A 523 -32.20 20.86 13.65
CA ASP A 523 -32.76 19.52 13.84
C ASP A 523 -32.92 19.28 15.35
N LYS A 524 -34.16 19.09 15.80
CA LYS A 524 -34.51 18.89 17.23
C LYS A 524 -34.86 17.44 17.57
N PHE A 525 -34.88 16.55 16.58
CA PHE A 525 -35.30 15.16 16.76
C PHE A 525 -34.24 14.21 16.19
N ALA A 526 -33.58 13.46 17.08
CA ALA A 526 -32.77 12.30 16.74
C ALA A 526 -33.29 11.09 17.53
N LYS A 527 -33.40 9.94 16.87
CA LYS A 527 -33.83 8.68 17.51
C LYS A 527 -32.75 8.10 18.44
N SER A 528 -31.48 8.41 18.18
CA SER A 528 -30.34 8.02 19.01
C SER A 528 -29.16 8.96 18.76
N ILE A 529 -28.39 9.23 19.82
CA ILE A 529 -27.17 10.04 19.76
C ILE A 529 -26.00 9.08 19.97
N TRP A 530 -25.10 9.00 19.00
CA TRP A 530 -23.89 8.19 19.13
C TRP A 530 -22.94 8.83 20.15
N CYS A 531 -22.54 8.07 21.16
CA CYS A 531 -21.55 8.47 22.16
C CYS A 531 -20.37 7.49 22.13
N ASP A 532 -19.14 7.99 22.15
CA ASP A 532 -17.96 7.13 22.19
C ASP A 532 -17.91 6.35 23.51
N TYR A 533 -17.85 5.02 23.41
CA TYR A 533 -17.80 4.14 24.59
C TYR A 533 -16.55 4.36 25.44
N ARG A 534 -15.41 4.75 24.84
CA ARG A 534 -14.16 5.04 25.55
C ARG A 534 -14.34 6.21 26.51
N ILE A 535 -15.01 7.26 26.06
CA ILE A 535 -15.32 8.44 26.88
C ILE A 535 -16.27 8.05 28.03
N LYS A 536 -17.34 7.31 27.72
CA LYS A 536 -18.30 6.87 28.74
C LYS A 536 -17.65 6.00 29.82
N ARG A 537 -16.76 5.09 29.42
CA ARG A 537 -16.01 4.23 30.34
C ARG A 537 -15.08 5.06 31.23
N LEU A 538 -14.28 5.96 30.64
CA LEU A 538 -13.37 6.82 31.38
C LEU A 538 -14.11 7.65 32.42
N LEU A 539 -15.21 8.29 32.04
CA LEU A 539 -16.02 9.11 32.94
C LEU A 539 -16.59 8.31 34.12
N LYS A 540 -16.97 7.04 33.90
CA LYS A 540 -17.39 6.14 34.98
C LYS A 540 -16.23 5.82 35.92
N GLU A 541 -15.03 5.61 35.40
CA GLU A 541 -13.82 5.31 36.19
C GLU A 541 -13.40 6.52 37.05
N ILE A 542 -13.52 7.75 36.54
CA ILE A 542 -13.15 8.97 37.27
C ILE A 542 -14.31 9.62 38.05
N ASN A 543 -15.50 9.01 38.07
CA ASN A 543 -16.72 9.62 38.65
C ASN A 543 -16.52 10.05 40.12
N SER A 544 -15.93 9.19 40.94
CA SER A 544 -15.67 9.49 42.35
C SER A 544 -14.75 10.70 42.54
N THR A 545 -13.72 10.83 41.70
CA THR A 545 -12.81 11.98 41.73
C THR A 545 -13.46 13.26 41.25
N LEU A 546 -14.37 13.18 40.26
CA LEU A 546 -15.15 14.32 39.80
C LEU A 546 -16.16 14.78 40.87
N GLU A 547 -16.87 13.86 41.51
CA GLU A 547 -17.80 14.16 42.61
C GLU A 547 -17.08 14.83 43.79
N ASN A 548 -15.87 14.37 44.13
CA ASN A 548 -15.04 14.99 45.16
C ASN A 548 -14.56 16.41 44.79
N THR A 549 -14.35 16.69 43.50
CA THR A 549 -13.90 18.00 43.00
C THR A 549 -15.06 18.99 42.92
N PHE A 550 -16.23 18.54 42.47
CA PHE A 550 -17.42 19.36 42.25
C PHE A 550 -18.48 19.15 43.35
N GLN A 551 -18.07 19.26 44.61
CA GLN A 551 -18.98 19.08 45.76
C GLN A 551 -20.17 20.04 45.67
N GLY A 552 -21.38 19.52 45.88
CA GLY A 552 -22.63 20.31 45.81
C GLY A 552 -23.17 20.54 44.40
N TYR A 553 -22.54 19.96 43.37
CA TYR A 553 -23.04 19.94 42.00
C TYR A 553 -23.49 18.54 41.59
N LYS A 554 -24.38 18.46 40.61
CA LYS A 554 -24.80 17.23 39.94
C LYS A 554 -24.08 17.11 38.60
N ILE A 555 -23.65 15.90 38.26
CA ILE A 555 -22.99 15.58 36.99
C ILE A 555 -23.97 14.80 36.11
N SER A 556 -24.28 15.35 34.94
CA SER A 556 -25.13 14.73 33.93
C SER A 556 -24.31 14.31 32.71
N TYR A 557 -24.38 13.05 32.31
CA TYR A 557 -23.56 12.48 31.24
C TYR A 557 -24.25 12.53 29.88
N SER A 558 -23.47 12.70 28.80
CA SER A 558 -23.94 12.61 27.41
C SER A 558 -25.15 13.54 27.13
N THR A 559 -25.01 14.81 27.48
CA THR A 559 -26.10 15.79 27.38
C THR A 559 -26.01 16.61 26.09
N ILE A 560 -27.14 17.14 25.64
CA ILE A 560 -27.20 18.11 24.54
C ILE A 560 -28.02 19.30 24.99
N LEU A 561 -27.55 20.50 24.64
CA LEU A 561 -28.25 21.74 24.96
C LEU A 561 -29.31 22.05 23.89
N SER A 562 -30.52 22.40 24.32
CA SER A 562 -31.63 22.77 23.42
C SER A 562 -31.34 23.98 22.53
N GLN A 563 -30.37 24.82 22.92
CA GLN A 563 -29.95 25.99 22.15
C GLN A 563 -29.11 25.64 20.92
N LEU A 564 -28.47 24.47 20.91
CA LEU A 564 -27.57 24.01 19.87
C LEU A 564 -28.26 23.00 18.94
N PRO A 565 -27.88 22.94 17.66
CA PRO A 565 -28.37 21.90 16.75
C PRO A 565 -27.83 20.51 17.17
N LEU A 566 -28.60 19.46 16.87
CA LEU A 566 -28.19 18.08 17.11
C LEU A 566 -27.04 17.67 16.17
N MET A 567 -25.80 17.83 16.64
CA MET A 567 -24.58 17.53 15.88
C MET A 567 -23.55 16.88 16.81
N SER A 568 -22.69 16.01 16.26
CA SER A 568 -21.67 15.30 17.04
C SER A 568 -20.74 16.24 17.82
N ILE A 569 -20.38 17.39 17.23
CA ILE A 569 -19.58 18.44 17.85
C ILE A 569 -20.20 19.01 19.15
N TYR A 570 -21.53 18.98 19.30
CA TYR A 570 -22.23 19.59 20.44
C TYR A 570 -22.70 18.60 21.50
N ILE A 571 -22.35 17.33 21.36
CA ILE A 571 -22.56 16.35 22.44
C ILE A 571 -21.65 16.76 23.59
N ILE A 572 -22.19 16.87 24.80
CA ILE A 572 -21.42 17.15 26.01
C ILE A 572 -21.13 15.84 26.72
N ASP A 573 -19.85 15.56 26.98
CA ASP A 573 -19.45 14.29 27.58
C ASP A 573 -19.93 14.20 29.03
N ALA A 574 -19.67 15.25 29.83
CA ALA A 574 -20.30 15.45 31.14
C ALA A 574 -20.60 16.94 31.40
N LEU A 575 -21.76 17.21 31.97
CA LEU A 575 -22.24 18.55 32.34
C LEU A 575 -22.40 18.62 33.85
N VAL A 576 -21.65 19.50 34.47
CA VAL A 576 -21.71 19.82 35.90
C VAL A 576 -22.62 21.02 36.09
N HIS A 577 -23.66 20.86 36.89
CA HIS A 577 -24.65 21.90 37.16
C HIS A 577 -25.10 21.87 38.63
N PRO A 578 -25.57 23.00 39.20
CA PRO A 578 -26.04 23.00 40.59
C PRO A 578 -27.18 22.00 40.81
N VAL A 579 -27.25 21.37 41.98
CA VAL A 579 -28.29 20.35 42.29
C VAL A 579 -29.70 20.92 42.20
N LYS A 580 -29.87 22.20 42.56
CA LYS A 580 -31.16 22.91 42.48
C LYS A 580 -31.52 23.36 41.05
N PHE A 581 -30.67 23.07 40.07
CA PHE A 581 -30.83 23.50 38.68
C PHE A 581 -31.46 22.38 37.85
N GLU A 582 -32.72 22.54 37.46
CA GLU A 582 -33.41 21.60 36.59
C GLU A 582 -33.06 21.85 35.11
N LEU A 583 -32.42 20.88 34.45
CA LEU A 583 -32.06 20.96 33.02
C LEU A 583 -33.27 20.96 32.07
N ASN A 584 -34.48 20.71 32.58
CA ASN A 584 -35.67 20.52 31.76
C ASN A 584 -36.27 21.83 31.19
N SER A 585 -35.71 22.98 31.55
CA SER A 585 -36.14 24.25 30.98
C SER A 585 -35.57 24.40 29.56
N ARG A 586 -36.45 24.26 28.55
CA ARG A 586 -36.17 24.51 27.12
C ARG A 586 -35.68 25.94 26.84
N TYR A 587 -35.59 26.81 27.85
CA TYR A 587 -35.34 28.25 27.75
C TYR A 587 -34.24 28.76 28.69
N ILE A 588 -33.38 27.89 29.23
CA ILE A 588 -32.23 28.36 30.03
C ILE A 588 -31.33 29.20 29.15
N ASN A 589 -31.17 30.48 29.50
CA ASN A 589 -30.18 31.34 28.87
C ASN A 589 -28.89 31.36 29.71
N PHE A 590 -27.95 30.48 29.37
CA PHE A 590 -26.64 30.41 30.03
C PHE A 590 -25.86 31.73 29.99
N LYS A 591 -26.15 32.63 29.02
CA LYS A 591 -25.54 33.97 28.98
C LYS A 591 -25.95 34.85 30.17
N LYS A 592 -27.11 34.59 30.80
CA LYS A 592 -27.57 35.33 31.99
C LYS A 592 -26.91 34.84 33.29
N HIS A 593 -26.33 33.63 33.27
CA HIS A 593 -25.66 33.02 34.42
C HIS A 593 -24.30 32.45 33.98
N PRO A 594 -23.35 33.30 33.56
CA PRO A 594 -22.06 32.86 33.05
C PRO A 594 -21.31 32.09 34.14
N GLY A 595 -20.74 30.94 33.77
CA GLY A 595 -19.90 30.12 34.65
C GLY A 595 -20.67 29.29 35.69
N LEU A 596 -22.00 29.32 35.70
CA LEU A 596 -22.82 28.50 36.60
C LEU A 596 -22.64 26.99 36.34
N CYS A 597 -22.55 26.62 35.06
CA CYS A 597 -22.42 25.25 34.62
C CYS A 597 -21.05 25.03 33.97
N THR A 598 -20.47 23.87 34.24
CA THR A 598 -19.18 23.44 33.68
C THR A 598 -19.37 22.26 32.75
N VAL A 599 -18.87 22.37 31.54
CA VAL A 599 -18.80 21.30 30.56
C VAL A 599 -17.44 20.63 30.69
N ILE A 600 -17.44 19.31 30.86
CA ILE A 600 -16.24 18.47 30.84
C ILE A 600 -16.17 17.83 29.47
N LEU A 601 -15.06 18.07 28.76
CA LEU A 601 -14.78 17.48 27.45
C LEU A 601 -13.60 16.52 27.55
N VAL A 602 -13.79 15.28 27.11
CA VAL A 602 -12.74 14.27 27.06
C VAL A 602 -12.18 14.21 25.65
N HIS A 603 -10.92 14.60 25.51
CA HIS A 603 -10.21 14.63 24.23
C HIS A 603 -9.49 13.32 23.99
N LEU A 604 -9.93 12.60 22.96
CA LEU A 604 -9.35 11.35 22.51
C LEU A 604 -8.08 11.60 21.68
N PRO A 605 -7.21 10.59 21.45
CA PRO A 605 -6.00 10.78 20.65
C PRO A 605 -6.25 11.35 19.25
N GLU A 606 -7.40 11.04 18.63
CA GLU A 606 -7.78 11.51 17.30
C GLU A 606 -8.18 12.99 17.27
N HIS A 607 -8.48 13.58 18.45
CA HIS A 607 -8.86 14.99 18.60
C HIS A 607 -7.64 15.92 18.57
N TYR A 608 -6.44 15.38 18.73
CA TYR A 608 -5.20 16.11 18.69
C TYR A 608 -4.47 15.93 17.35
N CYS A 609 -3.62 16.91 17.04
CA CYS A 609 -2.60 16.78 16.01
C CYS A 609 -1.59 15.69 16.37
N TRP A 610 -0.82 15.20 15.38
CA TRP A 610 0.08 14.05 15.47
C TRP A 610 1.01 14.04 16.70
N GLU A 611 1.58 15.19 17.09
CA GLU A 611 2.46 15.34 18.26
C GLU A 611 1.71 15.54 19.59
N LYS A 612 0.38 15.53 19.55
CA LYS A 612 -0.55 15.56 20.69
C LYS A 612 -0.53 16.82 21.55
N GLU A 613 0.01 17.91 21.03
CA GLU A 613 0.05 19.20 21.72
C GLU A 613 -1.18 20.07 21.43
N HIS A 614 -1.63 20.06 20.18
CA HIS A 614 -2.67 20.96 19.70
C HIS A 614 -3.96 20.20 19.35
N LEU A 615 -5.09 20.72 19.82
CA LEU A 615 -6.41 20.27 19.39
C LEU A 615 -6.68 20.69 17.94
N THR A 616 -7.44 19.85 17.24
CA THR A 616 -7.93 20.14 15.88
C THR A 616 -8.88 21.35 15.85
N GLY A 617 -9.12 21.89 14.66
CA GLY A 617 -10.02 23.03 14.43
C GLY A 617 -11.44 22.79 14.94
N ILE A 618 -11.94 21.55 14.79
CA ILE A 618 -13.28 21.21 15.25
C ILE A 618 -13.40 21.22 16.78
N GLU A 619 -12.43 20.67 17.51
CA GLU A 619 -12.47 20.62 18.97
C GLU A 619 -12.18 21.98 19.61
N THR A 620 -11.30 22.78 19.01
CA THR A 620 -11.10 24.17 19.46
C THR A 620 -12.35 25.01 19.24
N THR A 621 -13.03 24.86 18.10
CA THR A 621 -14.33 25.48 17.83
C THR A 621 -15.40 25.05 18.84
N ARG A 622 -15.47 23.74 19.15
CA ARG A 622 -16.36 23.20 20.19
C ARG A 622 -16.17 23.88 21.54
N ILE A 623 -14.92 24.02 21.99
CA ILE A 623 -14.58 24.71 23.24
C ILE A 623 -15.03 26.18 23.19
N ARG A 624 -14.72 26.90 22.09
CA ARG A 624 -15.12 28.30 21.93
C ARG A 624 -16.64 28.48 21.97
N HIS A 625 -17.39 27.59 21.32
CA HIS A 625 -18.85 27.66 21.27
C HIS A 625 -19.49 27.51 22.65
N PHE A 626 -19.06 26.52 23.45
CA PHE A 626 -19.57 26.36 24.81
C PHE A 626 -19.25 27.58 25.68
N ARG A 627 -18.04 28.15 25.54
CA ARG A 627 -17.67 29.40 26.22
C ARG A 627 -18.55 30.58 25.80
N LYS A 628 -18.82 30.75 24.50
CA LYS A 628 -19.70 31.81 23.96
C LYS A 628 -21.17 31.67 24.40
N ILE A 629 -21.61 30.47 24.73
CA ILE A 629 -22.93 30.22 25.32
C ILE A 629 -22.97 30.65 26.81
N GLY A 630 -21.82 30.76 27.48
CA GLY A 630 -21.71 31.14 28.89
C GLY A 630 -21.30 29.98 29.82
N LEU A 631 -20.79 28.89 29.28
CA LEU A 631 -20.37 27.71 30.05
C LEU A 631 -18.86 27.73 30.31
N ASN A 632 -18.46 27.26 31.48
CA ASN A 632 -17.06 26.94 31.74
C ASN A 632 -16.71 25.63 31.05
N VAL A 633 -15.50 25.50 30.51
CA VAL A 633 -15.09 24.30 29.76
C VAL A 633 -13.82 23.73 30.36
N MET A 634 -13.92 22.56 30.98
CA MET A 634 -12.80 21.77 31.48
C MET A 634 -12.42 20.72 30.43
N SER A 635 -11.19 20.79 29.93
CA SER A 635 -10.67 19.84 28.95
C SER A 635 -9.83 18.76 29.63
N ILE A 636 -10.11 17.50 29.31
CA ILE A 636 -9.44 16.34 29.86
C ILE A 636 -8.77 15.55 28.74
N ASN A 637 -7.45 15.33 28.84
CA ASN A 637 -6.74 14.44 27.93
C ASN A 637 -6.94 12.95 28.31
N TYR A 638 -7.57 12.19 27.41
CA TYR A 638 -7.83 10.75 27.58
C TYR A 638 -6.55 9.94 27.80
N LYS A 639 -5.52 10.16 26.98
CA LYS A 639 -4.27 9.39 27.04
C LYS A 639 -3.51 9.66 28.34
N LYS A 640 -3.50 10.93 28.79
CA LYS A 640 -2.86 11.31 30.03
C LYS A 640 -3.49 10.63 31.23
N ILE A 641 -4.83 10.52 31.29
CA ILE A 641 -5.49 9.80 32.39
C ILE A 641 -5.11 8.31 32.40
N LEU A 642 -5.04 7.66 31.23
CA LEU A 642 -4.64 6.26 31.16
C LEU A 642 -3.18 6.00 31.61
N GLU A 643 -2.33 7.03 31.57
CA GLU A 643 -0.94 6.95 32.02
C GLU A 643 -0.82 7.10 33.55
N LEU A 644 -1.81 7.70 34.23
CA LEU A 644 -1.82 7.90 35.68
C LEU A 644 -2.19 6.60 36.39
N LYS A 645 -1.28 6.09 37.23
CA LYS A 645 -1.45 4.78 37.90
C LYS A 645 -2.04 4.92 39.30
N TYR A 646 -1.83 6.05 39.96
CA TYR A 646 -2.19 6.24 41.36
C TYR A 646 -3.41 7.18 41.51
N PRO A 647 -4.36 6.88 42.42
CA PRO A 647 -5.52 7.73 42.65
C PRO A 647 -5.19 9.17 43.04
N ALA A 648 -4.10 9.38 43.79
CA ALA A 648 -3.65 10.72 44.20
C ALA A 648 -3.25 11.59 42.98
N GLU A 649 -2.47 11.04 42.05
CA GLU A 649 -2.07 11.73 40.81
C GLU A 649 -3.28 12.08 39.94
N LEU A 650 -4.27 11.17 39.88
CA LEU A 650 -5.53 11.40 39.19
C LEU A 650 -6.29 12.59 39.79
N THR A 651 -6.42 12.62 41.11
CA THR A 651 -7.09 13.73 41.80
C THR A 651 -6.34 15.05 41.62
N GLU A 652 -5.01 15.02 41.67
CA GLU A 652 -4.19 16.21 41.43
C GLU A 652 -4.37 16.74 40.00
N TYR A 653 -4.35 15.85 39.00
CA TYR A 653 -4.56 16.21 37.61
C TYR A 653 -5.95 16.82 37.35
N ILE A 654 -7.01 16.25 37.92
CA ILE A 654 -8.37 16.79 37.80
C ILE A 654 -8.47 18.14 38.50
N ASN A 655 -7.91 18.27 39.71
CA ASN A 655 -7.88 19.53 40.44
C ASN A 655 -7.10 20.62 39.70
N ASN A 656 -5.96 20.27 39.10
CA ASN A 656 -5.19 21.18 38.27
C ASN A 656 -5.96 21.57 37.00
N SER A 657 -6.68 20.64 36.39
CA SER A 657 -7.55 20.93 35.23
C SER A 657 -8.68 21.89 35.63
N TYR A 658 -9.30 21.68 36.79
CA TYR A 658 -10.33 22.57 37.33
C TYR A 658 -9.78 23.97 37.63
N LYS A 659 -8.60 24.07 38.25
CA LYS A 659 -7.92 25.36 38.47
C LYS A 659 -7.60 26.07 37.16
N SER A 660 -7.07 25.35 36.17
CA SER A 660 -6.75 25.91 34.85
C SER A 660 -7.99 26.44 34.12
N MET A 661 -9.16 25.84 34.36
CA MET A 661 -10.43 26.31 33.81
C MET A 661 -10.90 27.61 34.46
N LEU A 662 -10.68 27.79 35.77
CA LEU A 662 -11.08 28.98 36.52
C LEU A 662 -10.15 30.17 36.32
N ALA A 663 -8.92 29.93 35.84
CA ALA A 663 -8.01 31.00 35.48
C ALA A 663 -8.63 31.85 34.34
N PRO A 664 -8.66 33.19 34.45
CA PRO A 664 -9.07 34.03 33.32
C PRO A 664 -8.12 33.76 32.14
N CYS A 665 -8.71 33.44 30.98
CA CYS A 665 -7.98 33.21 29.73
C CYS A 665 -7.28 34.48 29.24
#